data_AF-A0A1K1PA93-F1
#
_entry.id   AF-A0A1K1PA93-F1
#
_cell.length_a   1.000
_cell.length_b   1.000
_cell.length_c   1.000
_cell.angle_alpha   90.00
_cell.angle_beta   90.00
_cell.angle_gamma   90.00
#
_symmetry.space_group_name_H-M   'P 1'
#
loop_
_entity.id
_entity.type
_entity.pdbx_description
1 polymer ?
#
loop_
_entity_poly.entity_id
_entity_poly.type
_entity_poly.pdbx_seq_one_letter_code
_entity_poly.pdbx_strand_id
1 'polypeptide(L)'
;MKQGLLKKFISTACAAVMCMSGLSAITASADQTYYNNKTGTEDGYDFELWKDSGNTRMTCTGGGTFSCEWSNINNCLFRKGKKFDSTQTHQQIGDIAIDYAVDYQPNGNSYMCVYGWTRSPLIEYYIVESWGSWRPPGNAASLGTVYSDGGAYDIYKTTRENCPSIDGDTTFDQYWSVRQNKPQANGTKIEGTISVSKHFKAWESAGLKMGKMVEVALNIEGYQSSGKATVYGNKLRINEGKTDNNNNNNGDVSEPIQGTLYTGTFENGTDYWSGRGDAIAVSTSAKSYEGSKSLYISGRTKNWNGAELALDSTYFKAGTAYSFSTMVMPAETTTVQLSMQYDQSGTTNYAQIAKSNCTSGKWTKLENTSFTIPSGASNIKIYVEAPDSLCDIYVDRAICANAGYKAEGNVTNTTYPTNITSTYNEQTRKMTLSWDAVKDASAYAIAVFQSGKWKVLKSNITSNSYTATVSPGKSYKVAVGAKINGKWDTTNALKNAVIVTAKDDGSSNGGNNDPDPDPKPDTYFVDPSKPMVAISFDDGASSFKKTDSGYRIIDAIANSGFRATFFYVGEWTTSEEQVRYAYSKGMEIANHTYTHPDLTKKSSQEIRSEYDRCYNKLKNIIGAEPSKLLRLPFLSSNWQVQQALYDVPMITCSIDTKDWDNASTSQIVATIQNAANNGSLNGAIVLCHETKNTTAEAMEIVIPWLKQQGYQVVTISDMFAAKGKTLSGGQIYTKAS
;
A
#
# COMPACT_ATOMS: atom_id res chain seq x y z
N MET A 1 -42.75 46.29 -44.60
CA MET A 1 -41.59 47.19 -44.79
C MET A 1 -40.74 47.18 -43.51
N LYS A 2 -39.43 47.47 -43.62
CA LYS A 2 -38.44 47.92 -42.58
C LYS A 2 -38.69 47.48 -41.12
N GLN A 3 -37.86 46.62 -40.51
CA GLN A 3 -36.50 46.89 -39.98
C GLN A 3 -36.38 48.06 -38.98
N GLY A 4 -35.63 47.83 -37.89
CA GLY A 4 -35.20 48.84 -36.89
C GLY A 4 -35.93 48.65 -35.54
N LEU A 5 -35.34 48.29 -34.39
CA LEU A 5 -34.04 48.50 -33.71
C LEU A 5 -34.07 49.62 -32.63
N LEU A 6 -33.82 49.20 -31.38
CA LEU A 6 -32.98 49.84 -30.34
C LEU A 6 -33.44 51.08 -29.53
N LYS A 7 -33.33 50.90 -28.19
CA LYS A 7 -32.77 51.84 -27.18
C LYS A 7 -33.65 53.07 -26.82
N LYS A 8 -33.48 53.75 -25.68
CA LYS A 8 -32.55 53.65 -24.52
C LYS A 8 -33.14 54.37 -23.29
N PHE A 9 -32.64 54.08 -22.07
CA PHE A 9 -32.31 54.97 -20.92
C PHE A 9 -32.00 54.00 -19.73
N ILE A 10 -30.88 53.97 -18.99
CA ILE A 10 -30.01 55.01 -18.37
C ILE A 10 -30.80 55.76 -17.29
N SER A 11 -30.44 55.88 -16.00
CA SER A 11 -29.16 55.79 -15.24
C SER A 11 -29.44 55.22 -13.82
N THR A 12 -28.55 54.86 -12.89
CA THR A 12 -27.06 54.81 -12.73
C THR A 12 -26.74 53.82 -11.57
N ALA A 13 -25.46 53.49 -11.32
CA ALA A 13 -25.02 52.48 -10.32
C ALA A 13 -24.54 53.04 -8.96
N CYS A 14 -24.44 52.14 -7.97
CA CYS A 14 -23.42 52.16 -6.91
C CYS A 14 -22.78 50.76 -6.83
N ALA A 15 -21.50 50.67 -6.47
CA ALA A 15 -20.69 49.45 -6.65
C ALA A 15 -20.27 48.80 -5.33
N ALA A 16 -20.19 47.46 -5.35
CA ALA A 16 -19.42 46.67 -4.40
C ALA A 16 -18.54 45.71 -5.21
N VAL A 17 -17.22 45.74 -4.98
CA VAL A 17 -16.26 44.91 -5.72
C VAL A 17 -16.12 43.57 -5.00
N MET A 18 -16.44 42.47 -5.70
CA MET A 18 -15.95 41.14 -5.36
C MET A 18 -15.41 40.46 -6.63
N CYS A 19 -14.15 40.03 -6.55
CA CYS A 19 -13.45 39.38 -7.66
C CYS A 19 -13.89 37.91 -7.79
N MET A 20 -14.98 37.66 -8.52
CA MET A 20 -15.24 36.32 -9.04
C MET A 20 -14.30 36.04 -10.20
N SER A 21 -13.16 35.41 -9.92
CA SER A 21 -12.42 34.65 -10.91
C SER A 21 -13.31 33.55 -11.46
N GLY A 22 -13.52 33.51 -12.78
CA GLY A 22 -14.42 32.54 -13.41
C GLY A 22 -13.89 31.12 -13.29
N LEU A 23 -14.43 30.34 -12.36
CA LEU A 23 -14.34 28.88 -12.41
C LEU A 23 -15.22 28.39 -13.56
N SER A 24 -14.60 27.95 -14.65
CA SER A 24 -15.28 27.22 -15.72
C SER A 24 -15.90 25.96 -15.12
N ALA A 25 -17.22 25.89 -15.08
CA ALA A 25 -17.93 24.71 -14.61
C ALA A 25 -17.63 23.53 -15.55
N ILE A 26 -16.91 22.52 -15.05
CA ILE A 26 -16.64 21.30 -15.79
C ILE A 26 -17.94 20.50 -15.86
N THR A 27 -18.63 20.58 -17.00
CA THR A 27 -19.82 19.77 -17.26
C THR A 27 -19.39 18.32 -17.49
N ALA A 28 -19.67 17.44 -16.53
CA ALA A 28 -19.51 16.01 -16.74
C ALA A 28 -20.36 15.57 -17.94
N SER A 29 -19.72 15.10 -19.01
CA SER A 29 -20.42 14.44 -20.11
C SER A 29 -20.94 13.09 -19.64
N ALA A 30 -22.06 12.64 -20.19
CA ALA A 30 -22.37 11.21 -20.19
C ALA A 30 -21.37 10.47 -21.09
N ASP A 31 -21.08 9.21 -20.76
CA ASP A 31 -20.17 8.33 -21.52
C ASP A 31 -20.50 8.32 -23.02
N GLN A 32 -19.51 8.65 -23.86
CA GLN A 32 -19.71 8.69 -25.31
C GLN A 32 -19.20 7.43 -25.98
N THR A 33 -20.07 6.74 -26.72
CA THR A 33 -19.73 5.53 -27.48
C THR A 33 -19.56 5.83 -28.97
N TYR A 34 -18.42 5.43 -29.54
CA TYR A 34 -18.09 5.57 -30.96
C TYR A 34 -17.83 4.19 -31.60
N TYR A 35 -18.27 4.02 -32.85
CA TYR A 35 -18.17 2.73 -33.58
C TYR A 35 -17.30 2.79 -34.85
N ASN A 36 -16.89 4.00 -35.26
CA ASN A 36 -16.13 4.29 -36.48
C ASN A 36 -15.14 5.43 -36.20
N ASN A 37 -14.21 5.66 -37.12
CA ASN A 37 -13.05 6.55 -36.94
C ASN A 37 -13.44 7.93 -36.41
N LYS A 38 -12.88 8.29 -35.26
CA LYS A 38 -13.24 9.47 -34.48
C LYS A 38 -12.07 9.94 -33.65
N THR A 39 -11.74 11.22 -33.76
CA THR A 39 -10.91 11.94 -32.78
C THR A 39 -11.73 13.01 -32.07
N GLY A 40 -11.25 13.41 -30.89
CA GLY A 40 -11.74 14.55 -30.12
C GLY A 40 -10.89 14.74 -28.85
N THR A 41 -11.36 15.61 -27.97
CA THR A 41 -10.76 15.84 -26.65
C THR A 41 -11.87 15.72 -25.60
N GLU A 42 -11.59 15.04 -24.49
CA GLU A 42 -12.50 14.81 -23.36
C GLU A 42 -11.70 14.95 -22.06
N ASP A 43 -12.17 15.74 -21.09
CA ASP A 43 -11.53 15.95 -19.79
C ASP A 43 -10.01 16.26 -19.83
N GLY A 44 -9.58 16.99 -20.86
CA GLY A 44 -8.18 17.37 -21.10
C GLY A 44 -7.34 16.35 -21.89
N TYR A 45 -7.84 15.12 -22.04
CA TYR A 45 -7.22 14.04 -22.82
C TYR A 45 -7.69 14.07 -24.27
N ASP A 46 -6.74 14.00 -25.19
CA ASP A 46 -7.02 13.82 -26.61
C ASP A 46 -7.23 12.32 -26.86
N PHE A 47 -8.32 11.97 -27.56
CA PHE A 47 -8.71 10.59 -27.82
C PHE A 47 -8.77 10.28 -29.32
N GLU A 48 -8.59 9.01 -29.65
CA GLU A 48 -8.74 8.52 -31.01
C GLU A 48 -9.20 7.06 -31.06
N LEU A 49 -10.28 6.83 -31.81
CA LEU A 49 -10.64 5.54 -32.39
C LEU A 49 -10.25 5.59 -33.87
N TRP A 50 -9.44 4.64 -34.31
CA TRP A 50 -9.11 4.43 -35.72
C TRP A 50 -9.24 2.95 -36.09
N LYS A 51 -9.71 2.65 -37.30
CA LYS A 51 -9.65 1.33 -37.93
C LYS A 51 -9.56 1.46 -39.45
N ASP A 52 -9.15 0.38 -40.11
CA ASP A 52 -9.33 0.20 -41.56
C ASP A 52 -10.66 -0.46 -41.94
N SER A 53 -11.13 -1.40 -41.11
CA SER A 53 -12.21 -2.34 -41.42
C SER A 53 -12.81 -2.96 -40.16
N GLY A 54 -13.86 -3.76 -40.31
CA GLY A 54 -14.44 -4.56 -39.23
C GLY A 54 -15.22 -3.77 -38.16
N ASN A 55 -15.54 -4.46 -37.07
CA ASN A 55 -16.37 -3.96 -35.98
C ASN A 55 -15.51 -3.46 -34.82
N THR A 56 -15.81 -2.26 -34.35
CA THR A 56 -15.13 -1.61 -33.22
C THR A 56 -16.16 -0.87 -32.39
N ARG A 57 -15.93 -0.81 -31.08
CA ARG A 57 -16.64 0.06 -30.15
C ARG A 57 -15.61 0.68 -29.21
N MET A 58 -15.66 1.99 -29.02
CA MET A 58 -14.93 2.71 -27.99
C MET A 58 -15.94 3.47 -27.13
N THR A 59 -15.92 3.28 -25.81
CA THR A 59 -16.71 4.08 -24.87
C THR A 59 -15.75 4.91 -24.05
N CYS A 60 -15.77 6.23 -24.23
CA CYS A 60 -15.01 7.15 -23.40
C CYS A 60 -15.77 7.37 -22.07
N THR A 61 -15.08 7.20 -20.95
CA THR A 61 -15.65 7.13 -19.58
C THR A 61 -15.08 8.20 -18.64
N GLY A 62 -14.69 9.35 -19.19
CA GLY A 62 -14.10 10.46 -18.43
C GLY A 62 -12.58 10.34 -18.20
N GLY A 63 -11.93 11.49 -18.02
CA GLY A 63 -10.47 11.61 -17.89
C GLY A 63 -9.71 10.88 -19.01
N GLY A 64 -8.61 10.20 -18.66
CA GLY A 64 -7.89 9.31 -19.57
C GLY A 64 -8.56 7.96 -19.83
N THR A 65 -9.68 7.64 -19.17
CA THR A 65 -10.27 6.29 -19.17
C THR A 65 -11.18 6.02 -20.37
N PHE A 66 -11.22 4.76 -20.80
CA PHE A 66 -12.11 4.27 -21.84
C PHE A 66 -12.27 2.74 -21.78
N SER A 67 -13.34 2.19 -22.34
CA SER A 67 -13.42 0.78 -22.72
C SER A 67 -13.47 0.62 -24.23
N CYS A 68 -13.00 -0.53 -24.73
CA CYS A 68 -13.05 -0.86 -26.14
C CYS A 68 -13.36 -2.33 -26.40
N GLU A 69 -14.04 -2.60 -27.52
CA GLU A 69 -14.33 -3.93 -28.04
C GLU A 69 -14.04 -3.95 -29.54
N TRP A 70 -13.44 -5.03 -30.06
CA TRP A 70 -13.19 -5.22 -31.50
C TRP A 70 -13.50 -6.63 -31.96
N SER A 71 -13.96 -6.77 -33.21
CA SER A 71 -14.12 -8.07 -33.86
C SER A 71 -14.04 -7.97 -35.38
N ASN A 72 -13.47 -8.99 -36.01
CA ASN A 72 -13.32 -9.11 -37.47
C ASN A 72 -12.67 -7.88 -38.14
N ILE A 73 -11.70 -7.28 -37.46
CA ILE A 73 -10.89 -6.15 -37.95
C ILE A 73 -9.66 -6.65 -38.71
N ASN A 74 -9.05 -5.82 -39.56
CA ASN A 74 -7.68 -6.03 -40.02
C ASN A 74 -6.69 -5.23 -39.15
N ASN A 75 -6.89 -3.93 -38.95
CA ASN A 75 -6.25 -3.18 -37.87
C ASN A 75 -7.22 -2.16 -37.21
N CYS A 76 -7.14 -2.00 -35.89
CA CYS A 76 -7.78 -0.93 -35.13
C CYS A 76 -6.95 -0.47 -33.92
N LEU A 77 -7.00 0.82 -33.62
CA LEU A 77 -6.35 1.46 -32.47
C LEU A 77 -7.38 2.23 -31.64
N PHE A 78 -7.29 2.09 -30.32
CA PHE A 78 -8.10 2.79 -29.32
C PHE A 78 -7.16 3.49 -28.33
N ARG A 79 -7.18 4.83 -28.26
CA ARG A 79 -6.23 5.56 -27.39
C ARG A 79 -6.77 6.84 -26.75
N LYS A 80 -6.21 7.16 -25.57
CA LYS A 80 -6.36 8.44 -24.86
C LYS A 80 -5.01 8.91 -24.31
N GLY A 81 -4.70 10.20 -24.51
CA GLY A 81 -3.43 10.79 -24.11
C GLY A 81 -3.37 12.29 -24.37
N LYS A 82 -2.25 12.76 -24.92
CA LYS A 82 -2.04 14.15 -25.32
C LYS A 82 -1.48 14.24 -26.73
N LYS A 83 -2.07 15.11 -27.55
CA LYS A 83 -1.48 15.57 -28.81
C LYS A 83 -0.74 16.90 -28.59
N PHE A 84 0.34 17.09 -29.33
CA PHE A 84 1.28 18.22 -29.23
C PHE A 84 1.41 18.91 -30.60
N ASP A 85 1.83 20.17 -30.61
CA ASP A 85 1.88 21.02 -31.80
C ASP A 85 3.10 20.80 -32.71
N SER A 86 3.93 19.78 -32.43
CA SER A 86 5.19 19.51 -33.14
C SER A 86 6.26 20.61 -33.00
N THR A 87 6.19 21.53 -32.03
CA THR A 87 7.19 22.59 -31.84
C THR A 87 8.34 22.20 -30.89
N GLN A 88 8.09 21.33 -29.90
CA GLN A 88 9.03 20.96 -28.83
C GLN A 88 9.51 19.50 -28.91
N THR A 89 10.73 19.22 -28.44
CA THR A 89 11.20 17.84 -28.17
C THR A 89 10.71 17.34 -26.81
N HIS A 90 10.83 16.04 -26.51
CA HIS A 90 10.42 15.52 -25.19
C HIS A 90 11.18 16.18 -24.03
N GLN A 91 12.48 16.44 -24.16
CA GLN A 91 13.26 17.16 -23.13
C GLN A 91 12.80 18.61 -22.91
N GLN A 92 12.17 19.23 -23.92
CA GLN A 92 11.59 20.57 -23.81
C GLN A 92 10.16 20.56 -23.26
N ILE A 93 9.43 19.45 -23.42
CA ILE A 93 8.09 19.24 -22.86
C ILE A 93 8.19 18.88 -21.38
N GLY A 94 9.09 17.96 -21.01
CA GLY A 94 9.31 17.59 -19.62
C GLY A 94 9.68 16.13 -19.39
N ASP A 95 9.68 15.73 -18.12
CA ASP A 95 9.60 14.31 -17.79
C ASP A 95 8.14 13.83 -17.93
N ILE A 96 7.96 12.71 -18.61
CA ILE A 96 6.65 12.17 -19.03
C ILE A 96 6.52 10.75 -18.51
N ALA A 97 5.37 10.44 -17.90
CA ALA A 97 5.00 9.10 -17.45
C ALA A 97 3.49 8.87 -17.59
N ILE A 98 3.06 7.61 -17.66
CA ILE A 98 1.65 7.22 -17.62
C ILE A 98 1.44 6.21 -16.49
N ASP A 99 0.56 6.51 -15.54
CA ASP A 99 0.07 5.55 -14.56
C ASP A 99 -1.19 4.88 -15.13
N TYR A 100 -1.22 3.55 -15.22
CA TYR A 100 -2.23 2.80 -15.96
C TYR A 100 -2.88 1.69 -15.13
N ALA A 101 -4.13 1.37 -15.47
CA ALA A 101 -4.83 0.19 -15.00
C ALA A 101 -5.81 -0.29 -16.09
N VAL A 102 -5.62 -1.52 -16.56
CA VAL A 102 -6.31 -2.07 -17.74
C VAL A 102 -6.75 -3.52 -17.50
N ASP A 103 -8.03 -3.80 -17.68
CA ASP A 103 -8.55 -5.16 -17.85
C ASP A 103 -8.39 -5.51 -19.33
N TYR A 104 -7.43 -6.39 -19.67
CA TYR A 104 -6.96 -6.59 -21.04
C TYR A 104 -7.27 -8.02 -21.51
N GLN A 105 -8.22 -8.14 -22.45
CA GLN A 105 -8.77 -9.42 -22.91
C GLN A 105 -8.71 -9.56 -24.46
N PRO A 106 -7.50 -9.64 -25.04
CA PRO A 106 -7.32 -9.87 -26.48
C PRO A 106 -7.60 -11.33 -26.88
N ASN A 107 -8.18 -11.53 -28.06
CA ASN A 107 -8.37 -12.84 -28.70
C ASN A 107 -7.76 -12.82 -30.11
N GLY A 108 -6.43 -13.03 -30.17
CA GLY A 108 -5.60 -12.91 -31.36
C GLY A 108 -4.43 -11.93 -31.14
N ASN A 109 -3.91 -11.33 -32.21
CA ASN A 109 -2.83 -10.36 -32.09
C ASN A 109 -3.36 -8.97 -31.65
N SER A 110 -2.67 -8.34 -30.71
CA SER A 110 -3.05 -7.10 -30.05
C SER A 110 -1.91 -6.62 -29.17
N TYR A 111 -1.82 -5.31 -28.90
CA TYR A 111 -0.86 -4.72 -27.96
C TYR A 111 -1.56 -3.82 -26.94
N MET A 112 -1.01 -3.76 -25.73
CA MET A 112 -1.32 -2.74 -24.72
C MET A 112 -0.02 -1.98 -24.44
N CYS A 113 -0.01 -0.70 -24.80
CA CYS A 113 1.22 0.08 -24.96
C CYS A 113 1.01 1.58 -24.75
N VAL A 114 2.10 2.32 -24.52
CA VAL A 114 2.15 3.74 -24.90
C VAL A 114 2.48 3.82 -26.39
N TYR A 115 1.72 4.62 -27.11
CA TYR A 115 1.86 4.89 -28.54
C TYR A 115 2.08 6.39 -28.76
N GLY A 116 2.69 6.75 -29.88
CA GLY A 116 2.77 8.14 -30.30
C GLY A 116 3.61 8.37 -31.54
N TRP A 117 3.79 9.65 -31.86
CA TRP A 117 4.52 10.11 -33.04
C TRP A 117 5.47 11.26 -32.71
N THR A 118 6.56 11.36 -33.47
CA THR A 118 7.35 12.59 -33.62
C THR A 118 7.42 13.04 -35.08
N ARG A 119 7.74 14.32 -35.30
CA ARG A 119 8.17 14.86 -36.62
C ARG A 119 9.60 15.41 -36.54
N SER A 120 10.28 15.44 -37.69
CA SER A 120 11.67 15.90 -37.84
C SER A 120 12.69 15.20 -36.90
N PRO A 121 12.89 13.87 -36.95
CA PRO A 121 12.35 12.93 -37.94
C PRO A 121 10.90 12.48 -37.69
N LEU A 122 10.23 12.02 -38.75
CA LEU A 122 8.94 11.34 -38.68
C LEU A 122 9.17 9.93 -38.12
N ILE A 123 8.71 9.70 -36.89
CA ILE A 123 8.86 8.43 -36.15
C ILE A 123 7.51 8.06 -35.57
N GLU A 124 7.09 6.81 -35.75
CA GLU A 124 6.05 6.18 -34.94
C GLU A 124 6.72 5.43 -33.78
N TYR A 125 6.13 5.40 -32.58
CA TYR A 125 6.80 4.68 -31.48
C TYR A 125 5.85 3.96 -30.52
N TYR A 126 6.43 2.96 -29.86
CA TYR A 126 5.72 2.01 -29.01
C TYR A 126 6.52 1.68 -27.74
N ILE A 127 5.89 1.78 -26.57
CA ILE A 127 6.36 1.20 -25.31
C ILE A 127 5.34 0.15 -24.89
N VAL A 128 5.63 -1.12 -25.15
CA VAL A 128 4.68 -2.23 -25.05
C VAL A 128 4.86 -2.96 -23.73
N GLU A 129 3.84 -2.84 -22.86
CA GLU A 129 3.74 -3.59 -21.60
C GLU A 129 3.31 -5.03 -21.84
N SER A 130 2.23 -5.20 -22.59
CA SER A 130 1.55 -6.48 -22.78
C SER A 130 1.03 -6.63 -24.20
N TRP A 131 0.67 -7.85 -24.56
CA TRP A 131 0.26 -8.23 -25.90
C TRP A 131 -0.70 -9.42 -25.89
N GLY A 132 -1.32 -9.71 -27.03
CA GLY A 132 -2.15 -10.89 -27.25
C GLY A 132 -1.33 -12.15 -27.52
N SER A 133 -1.57 -12.78 -28.67
CA SER A 133 -0.93 -14.04 -29.09
C SER A 133 0.50 -13.90 -29.60
N TRP A 134 0.97 -12.69 -29.95
CA TRP A 134 2.28 -12.45 -30.55
C TRP A 134 3.00 -11.27 -29.88
N ARG A 135 4.32 -11.39 -29.67
CA ARG A 135 5.15 -10.34 -29.09
C ARG A 135 5.77 -9.49 -30.22
N PRO A 136 5.52 -8.18 -30.28
CA PRO A 136 6.14 -7.31 -31.29
C PRO A 136 7.64 -7.08 -31.03
N PRO A 137 8.40 -6.53 -31.99
CA PRO A 137 8.05 -6.33 -33.40
C PRO A 137 8.43 -7.53 -34.29
N GLY A 138 8.78 -8.68 -33.69
CA GLY A 138 9.23 -9.88 -34.41
C GLY A 138 10.74 -9.94 -34.57
N ASN A 139 11.21 -10.34 -35.76
CA ASN A 139 12.61 -10.72 -36.03
C ASN A 139 13.61 -9.53 -36.13
N ALA A 140 13.27 -8.36 -35.58
CA ALA A 140 14.20 -7.24 -35.51
C ALA A 140 15.34 -7.55 -34.52
N ALA A 141 16.58 -7.21 -34.87
CA ALA A 141 17.69 -7.28 -33.92
C ALA A 141 17.47 -6.25 -32.79
N SER A 142 17.63 -6.67 -31.54
CA SER A 142 17.57 -5.72 -30.42
C SER A 142 18.80 -4.84 -30.40
N LEU A 143 18.60 -3.55 -30.14
CA LEU A 143 19.65 -2.53 -30.05
C LEU A 143 20.12 -2.29 -28.61
N GLY A 144 19.62 -3.09 -27.65
CA GLY A 144 19.92 -3.00 -26.23
C GLY A 144 18.66 -3.20 -25.36
N THR A 145 18.83 -3.23 -24.05
CA THR A 145 17.73 -3.38 -23.08
C THR A 145 17.64 -2.14 -22.20
N VAL A 146 16.43 -1.61 -22.01
CA VAL A 146 16.14 -0.61 -20.96
C VAL A 146 15.42 -1.28 -19.81
N TYR A 147 15.85 -0.98 -18.58
CA TYR A 147 15.17 -1.38 -17.36
C TYR A 147 14.33 -0.21 -16.87
N SER A 148 13.03 -0.41 -16.70
CA SER A 148 12.09 0.62 -16.23
C SER A 148 10.95 -0.05 -15.47
N ASP A 149 10.37 0.63 -14.48
CA ASP A 149 9.07 0.26 -13.89
C ASP A 149 8.90 -1.24 -13.51
N GLY A 150 9.95 -1.84 -12.94
CA GLY A 150 9.97 -3.26 -12.55
C GLY A 150 10.00 -4.25 -13.74
N GLY A 151 10.42 -3.82 -14.92
CA GLY A 151 10.52 -4.61 -16.15
C GLY A 151 11.82 -4.37 -16.92
N ALA A 152 12.19 -5.36 -17.71
CA ALA A 152 13.23 -5.25 -18.75
C ALA A 152 12.54 -5.18 -20.12
N TYR A 153 12.98 -4.26 -20.97
CA TYR A 153 12.38 -4.00 -22.29
C TYR A 153 13.47 -4.02 -23.35
N ASP A 154 13.27 -4.83 -24.38
CA ASP A 154 14.16 -4.84 -25.54
C ASP A 154 13.87 -3.62 -26.40
N ILE A 155 14.92 -2.89 -26.75
CA ILE A 155 14.87 -1.78 -27.70
C ILE A 155 14.97 -2.34 -29.11
N TYR A 156 14.11 -1.90 -30.02
CA TYR A 156 14.18 -2.24 -31.44
C TYR A 156 13.95 -1.02 -32.32
N LYS A 157 14.45 -1.12 -33.56
CA LYS A 157 14.08 -0.25 -34.68
C LYS A 157 13.52 -1.12 -35.81
N THR A 158 12.41 -0.69 -36.40
CA THR A 158 11.94 -1.15 -37.71
C THR A 158 11.73 0.04 -38.64
N THR A 159 11.52 -0.22 -39.94
CA THR A 159 11.18 0.81 -40.93
C THR A 159 9.92 0.35 -41.68
N ARG A 160 9.01 1.28 -41.93
CA ARG A 160 7.78 1.09 -42.71
C ARG A 160 7.96 1.78 -44.05
N GLU A 161 7.91 1.04 -45.14
CA GLU A 161 8.06 1.58 -46.49
C GLU A 161 6.67 1.89 -47.09
N ASN A 162 6.48 3.11 -47.61
CA ASN A 162 5.26 3.58 -48.25
C ASN A 162 3.96 3.14 -47.52
N CYS A 163 3.89 3.45 -46.22
CA CYS A 163 2.77 3.10 -45.34
C CYS A 163 2.02 4.35 -44.87
N PRO A 164 0.73 4.23 -44.49
CA PRO A 164 -0.01 5.33 -43.87
C PRO A 164 0.67 5.88 -42.61
N SER A 165 0.67 7.21 -42.47
CA SER A 165 1.22 7.93 -41.33
C SER A 165 0.45 9.23 -41.07
N ILE A 166 0.82 9.96 -40.02
CA ILE A 166 0.30 11.32 -39.74
C ILE A 166 0.64 12.36 -40.82
N ASP A 167 1.55 12.04 -41.75
CA ASP A 167 1.95 12.86 -42.90
C ASP A 167 1.48 12.27 -44.25
N GLY A 168 0.57 11.28 -44.21
CA GLY A 168 0.11 10.52 -45.38
C GLY A 168 0.94 9.26 -45.65
N ASP A 169 0.75 8.64 -46.82
CA ASP A 169 1.51 7.44 -47.22
C ASP A 169 2.97 7.79 -47.51
N THR A 170 3.89 7.28 -46.69
CA THR A 170 5.32 7.63 -46.76
C THR A 170 6.21 6.55 -46.13
N THR A 171 7.53 6.74 -46.18
CA THR A 171 8.49 5.86 -45.51
C THR A 171 8.98 6.49 -44.20
N PHE A 172 8.86 5.75 -43.09
CA PHE A 172 9.21 6.23 -41.75
C PHE A 172 9.78 5.10 -40.88
N ASP A 173 10.50 5.47 -39.82
CA ASP A 173 11.01 4.52 -38.83
C ASP A 173 10.01 4.31 -37.69
N GLN A 174 10.02 3.11 -37.09
CA GLN A 174 9.31 2.82 -35.85
C GLN A 174 10.30 2.47 -34.74
N TYR A 175 10.15 3.10 -33.57
CA TYR A 175 10.97 2.81 -32.38
C TYR A 175 10.17 2.04 -31.34
N TRP A 176 10.78 1.02 -30.75
CA TRP A 176 10.11 0.11 -29.81
C TRP A 176 10.89 -0.04 -28.51
N SER A 177 10.16 -0.11 -27.41
CA SER A 177 10.56 -0.79 -26.18
C SER A 177 9.51 -1.85 -25.91
N VAL A 178 9.86 -3.13 -25.96
CA VAL A 178 8.91 -4.23 -25.70
C VAL A 178 9.34 -5.01 -24.48
N ARG A 179 8.48 -5.10 -23.48
CA ARG A 179 8.76 -5.84 -22.24
C ARG A 179 9.16 -7.29 -22.57
N GLN A 180 10.20 -7.81 -21.94
CA GLN A 180 10.68 -9.18 -22.17
C GLN A 180 9.64 -10.20 -21.69
N ASN A 181 9.03 -9.92 -20.55
CA ASN A 181 7.92 -10.68 -19.97
C ASN A 181 6.73 -9.74 -19.72
N LYS A 182 5.51 -10.19 -20.01
CA LYS A 182 4.28 -9.46 -19.65
C LYS A 182 4.30 -9.16 -18.14
N PRO A 183 3.80 -7.99 -17.69
CA PRO A 183 3.68 -7.67 -16.27
C PRO A 183 2.80 -8.68 -15.53
N GLN A 184 2.95 -8.74 -14.19
CA GLN A 184 2.09 -9.57 -13.34
C GLN A 184 0.64 -9.08 -13.42
N ALA A 185 -0.29 -10.01 -13.64
CA ALA A 185 -1.71 -9.71 -13.81
C ALA A 185 -2.55 -10.34 -12.70
N ASN A 186 -3.61 -9.64 -12.27
CA ASN A 186 -4.67 -10.21 -11.44
C ASN A 186 -5.80 -10.74 -12.36
N GLY A 187 -5.66 -11.98 -12.79
CA GLY A 187 -6.47 -12.53 -13.88
C GLY A 187 -6.14 -11.82 -15.19
N THR A 188 -7.08 -11.03 -15.71
CA THR A 188 -6.92 -10.22 -16.94
C THR A 188 -6.53 -8.77 -16.66
N LYS A 189 -6.48 -8.36 -15.39
CA LYS A 189 -6.17 -6.99 -14.97
C LYS A 189 -4.67 -6.75 -14.82
N ILE A 190 -4.18 -5.68 -15.41
CA ILE A 190 -2.78 -5.26 -15.43
C ILE A 190 -2.70 -3.78 -15.03
N GLU A 191 -1.86 -3.45 -14.06
CA GLU A 191 -1.73 -2.10 -13.52
C GLU A 191 -0.25 -1.76 -13.27
N GLY A 192 0.11 -0.48 -13.36
CA GLY A 192 1.48 -0.02 -13.15
C GLY A 192 1.75 1.41 -13.60
N THR A 193 3.02 1.77 -13.72
CA THR A 193 3.51 3.04 -14.29
C THR A 193 4.38 2.71 -15.51
N ILE A 194 4.36 3.57 -16.51
CA ILE A 194 5.28 3.55 -17.65
C ILE A 194 6.03 4.87 -17.64
N SER A 195 7.32 4.85 -17.30
CA SER A 195 8.19 6.02 -17.26
C SER A 195 8.64 6.40 -18.67
N VAL A 196 7.71 6.91 -19.48
CA VAL A 196 7.87 7.22 -20.92
C VAL A 196 9.18 7.94 -21.24
N SER A 197 9.54 8.99 -20.49
CA SER A 197 10.78 9.73 -20.72
C SER A 197 12.06 8.92 -20.39
N LYS A 198 12.01 7.82 -19.61
CA LYS A 198 13.15 6.89 -19.47
C LYS A 198 13.37 6.08 -20.74
N HIS A 199 12.30 5.63 -21.39
CA HIS A 199 12.39 4.92 -22.68
C HIS A 199 12.93 5.82 -23.79
N PHE A 200 12.47 7.07 -23.89
CA PHE A 200 12.98 8.02 -24.88
C PHE A 200 14.50 8.30 -24.69
N LYS A 201 14.94 8.53 -23.44
CA LYS A 201 16.37 8.71 -23.11
C LYS A 201 17.19 7.45 -23.43
N ALA A 202 16.62 6.26 -23.27
CA ALA A 202 17.29 5.00 -23.60
C ALA A 202 17.37 4.75 -25.13
N TRP A 203 16.33 5.11 -25.89
CA TRP A 203 16.37 5.10 -27.37
C TRP A 203 17.45 6.05 -27.90
N GLU A 204 17.50 7.29 -27.38
CA GLU A 204 18.55 8.26 -27.73
C GLU A 204 19.96 7.73 -27.37
N SER A 205 20.09 7.04 -26.23
CA SER A 205 21.34 6.37 -25.82
C SER A 205 21.72 5.19 -26.72
N ALA A 206 20.74 4.53 -27.36
CA ALA A 206 20.94 3.48 -28.37
C ALA A 206 21.12 4.06 -29.80
N GLY A 207 21.28 5.39 -29.94
CA GLY A 207 21.47 6.06 -31.22
C GLY A 207 20.20 6.34 -32.02
N LEU A 208 19.02 6.09 -31.45
CA LEU A 208 17.72 6.35 -32.08
C LEU A 208 17.29 7.80 -31.81
N LYS A 209 17.35 8.64 -32.85
CA LYS A 209 17.08 10.08 -32.74
C LYS A 209 15.58 10.37 -32.69
N MET A 210 15.06 10.73 -31.52
CA MET A 210 13.71 11.28 -31.38
C MET A 210 13.56 12.63 -32.10
N GLY A 211 12.35 12.89 -32.61
CA GLY A 211 11.96 14.18 -33.18
C GLY A 211 11.26 15.11 -32.17
N LYS A 212 10.51 16.07 -32.71
CA LYS A 212 9.56 16.91 -31.96
C LYS A 212 8.25 16.15 -31.75
N MET A 213 7.69 16.19 -30.54
CA MET A 213 6.54 15.35 -30.17
C MET A 213 5.26 15.79 -30.89
N VAL A 214 4.45 14.82 -31.31
CA VAL A 214 3.12 15.02 -31.92
C VAL A 214 2.03 14.35 -31.08
N GLU A 215 2.29 13.21 -30.48
CA GLU A 215 1.32 12.46 -29.66
C GLU A 215 2.05 11.62 -28.61
N VAL A 216 1.49 11.52 -27.40
CA VAL A 216 1.82 10.50 -26.36
C VAL A 216 0.49 9.99 -25.80
N ALA A 217 0.16 8.71 -25.97
CA ALA A 217 -1.11 8.16 -25.50
C ALA A 217 -1.02 6.71 -25.03
N LEU A 218 -1.82 6.34 -24.03
CA LEU A 218 -2.07 4.93 -23.71
C LEU A 218 -3.02 4.35 -24.76
N ASN A 219 -2.63 3.22 -25.34
CA ASN A 219 -3.21 2.67 -26.55
C ASN A 219 -3.44 1.16 -26.44
N ILE A 220 -4.60 0.73 -26.94
CA ILE A 220 -4.94 -0.67 -27.21
C ILE A 220 -5.01 -0.83 -28.72
N GLU A 221 -4.13 -1.64 -29.30
CA GLU A 221 -4.13 -1.98 -30.73
C GLU A 221 -4.63 -3.42 -30.91
N GLY A 222 -5.38 -3.68 -31.98
CA GLY A 222 -5.83 -5.01 -32.37
C GLY A 222 -5.54 -5.24 -33.85
N TYR A 223 -4.83 -6.32 -34.18
CA TYR A 223 -4.48 -6.69 -35.55
C TYR A 223 -4.98 -8.09 -35.88
N GLN A 224 -5.77 -8.22 -36.96
CA GLN A 224 -6.36 -9.46 -37.47
C GLN A 224 -6.95 -10.35 -36.36
N SER A 225 -7.72 -9.73 -35.45
CA SER A 225 -8.14 -10.33 -34.18
C SER A 225 -9.54 -9.89 -33.74
N SER A 226 -9.96 -10.39 -32.59
CA SER A 226 -11.06 -9.85 -31.80
C SER A 226 -10.60 -9.62 -30.36
N GLY A 227 -11.42 -8.98 -29.52
CA GLY A 227 -11.09 -8.80 -28.12
C GLY A 227 -11.81 -7.63 -27.48
N LYS A 228 -11.45 -7.35 -26.23
CA LYS A 228 -11.89 -6.15 -25.50
C LYS A 228 -10.83 -5.71 -24.51
N ALA A 229 -10.90 -4.45 -24.10
CA ALA A 229 -10.18 -3.95 -22.94
C ALA A 229 -10.98 -2.87 -22.21
N THR A 230 -10.75 -2.73 -20.90
CA THR A 230 -11.25 -1.62 -20.10
C THR A 230 -10.07 -0.93 -19.45
N VAL A 231 -9.72 0.26 -19.95
CA VAL A 231 -8.71 1.16 -19.38
C VAL A 231 -9.39 1.98 -18.28
N TYR A 232 -9.43 1.44 -17.06
CA TYR A 232 -10.03 2.09 -15.89
C TYR A 232 -9.05 2.96 -15.09
N GLY A 233 -7.76 2.95 -15.46
CA GLY A 233 -6.74 3.91 -15.02
C GLY A 233 -5.88 4.34 -16.21
N ASN A 234 -5.71 5.64 -16.40
CA ASN A 234 -4.81 6.26 -17.37
C ASN A 234 -4.56 7.71 -16.94
N LYS A 235 -3.50 7.94 -16.17
CA LYS A 235 -3.03 9.28 -15.78
C LYS A 235 -1.72 9.58 -16.49
N LEU A 236 -1.79 10.41 -17.52
CA LEU A 236 -0.61 11.03 -18.14
C LEU A 236 -0.08 12.14 -17.23
N ARG A 237 1.20 12.07 -16.88
CA ARG A 237 1.97 13.05 -16.11
C ARG A 237 3.00 13.72 -17.01
N ILE A 238 3.11 15.05 -16.93
CA ILE A 238 4.12 15.86 -17.62
C ILE A 238 4.66 16.89 -16.62
N ASN A 239 5.96 16.85 -16.32
CA ASN A 239 6.63 17.63 -15.25
C ASN A 239 6.07 17.45 -13.83
N GLU A 240 5.06 16.58 -13.63
CA GLU A 240 4.74 15.99 -12.33
C GLU A 240 5.81 14.96 -11.95
N GLY A 241 7.01 15.45 -11.62
CA GLY A 241 7.97 14.71 -10.83
C GLY A 241 7.40 14.42 -9.44
N LYS A 242 7.97 13.44 -8.72
CA LYS A 242 7.63 13.24 -7.31
C LYS A 242 7.79 14.56 -6.56
N THR A 243 6.74 15.00 -5.88
CA THR A 243 6.78 16.20 -5.04
C THR A 243 7.75 15.98 -3.88
N ASP A 244 8.90 16.65 -3.91
CA ASP A 244 9.89 16.66 -2.84
C ASP A 244 9.24 17.02 -1.49
N ASN A 245 9.21 16.07 -0.55
CA ASN A 245 8.77 16.30 0.82
C ASN A 245 9.93 16.07 1.78
N ASN A 246 10.70 17.13 2.03
CA ASN A 246 11.71 17.17 3.09
C ASN A 246 11.01 17.13 4.47
N ASN A 247 10.77 15.93 5.01
CA ASN A 247 10.82 15.62 6.46
C ASN A 247 10.65 14.12 6.75
N ASN A 248 11.67 13.51 7.37
CA ASN A 248 11.75 12.07 7.62
C ASN A 248 10.88 11.61 8.81
N ASN A 249 10.02 10.59 8.63
CA ASN A 249 10.33 9.20 9.04
C ASN A 249 9.11 8.25 9.08
N ASN A 250 9.32 7.05 8.50
CA ASN A 250 8.56 5.80 8.63
C ASN A 250 7.07 5.77 8.20
N GLY A 251 6.58 4.72 7.54
CA GLY A 251 7.23 3.51 7.03
C GLY A 251 6.83 3.28 5.57
N ASP A 252 7.79 3.00 4.70
CA ASP A 252 7.68 3.22 3.26
C ASP A 252 7.95 1.95 2.42
N VAL A 253 7.47 1.95 1.18
CA VAL A 253 7.81 0.93 0.17
C VAL A 253 9.19 1.27 -0.37
N SER A 254 10.21 0.84 0.37
CA SER A 254 11.61 1.31 0.34
C SER A 254 12.06 2.05 -0.93
N GLU A 255 11.90 3.38 -0.94
CA GLU A 255 12.81 4.24 -1.67
C GLU A 255 14.25 4.05 -1.14
N PRO A 256 15.31 4.28 -1.94
CA PRO A 256 16.68 4.13 -1.47
C PRO A 256 16.94 5.01 -0.24
N ILE A 257 17.63 4.46 0.78
CA ILE A 257 18.03 5.22 1.98
C ILE A 257 18.66 6.54 1.55
N GLN A 258 18.28 7.65 2.20
CA GLN A 258 18.65 9.01 1.80
C GLN A 258 20.18 9.15 1.52
N GLY A 259 20.54 9.38 0.25
CA GLY A 259 21.94 9.45 -0.21
C GLY A 259 22.49 8.17 -0.89
N THR A 260 21.70 7.11 -0.97
CA THR A 260 22.01 5.88 -1.72
C THR A 260 21.37 5.90 -3.12
N LEU A 261 21.82 4.98 -4.00
CA LEU A 261 21.31 4.79 -5.36
C LEU A 261 20.38 3.56 -5.45
N TYR A 262 20.54 2.61 -4.53
CA TYR A 262 19.71 1.42 -4.36
C TYR A 262 19.79 0.96 -2.90
N THR A 263 18.69 0.40 -2.38
CA THR A 263 18.65 -0.33 -1.10
C THR A 263 17.83 -1.61 -1.28
N GLY A 264 18.31 -2.72 -0.72
CA GLY A 264 17.55 -3.96 -0.52
C GLY A 264 17.38 -4.20 0.98
N THR A 265 16.13 -4.24 1.42
CA THR A 265 15.66 -4.46 2.79
C THR A 265 15.02 -5.85 2.97
N PHE A 266 14.56 -6.44 1.88
CA PHE A 266 13.93 -7.77 1.80
C PHE A 266 12.61 -7.92 2.58
N GLU A 267 12.07 -6.82 3.13
CA GLU A 267 10.78 -6.79 3.83
C GLU A 267 9.61 -7.13 2.92
N ASN A 268 9.67 -6.77 1.63
CA ASN A 268 8.55 -6.90 0.68
C ASN A 268 8.84 -7.85 -0.49
N GLY A 269 9.95 -8.58 -0.47
CA GLY A 269 10.34 -9.51 -1.52
C GLY A 269 11.85 -9.77 -1.51
N THR A 270 12.41 -10.18 -2.64
CA THR A 270 13.86 -10.33 -2.79
C THR A 270 14.55 -9.03 -3.23
N ASP A 271 13.84 -7.90 -3.30
CA ASP A 271 14.33 -6.57 -3.68
C ASP A 271 15.24 -6.59 -4.92
N TYR A 272 14.79 -7.31 -5.95
CA TYR A 272 15.44 -7.58 -7.24
C TYR A 272 16.70 -8.45 -7.20
N TRP A 273 17.08 -9.01 -6.05
CA TRP A 273 18.05 -10.10 -5.98
C TRP A 273 17.43 -11.42 -6.46
N SER A 274 18.23 -12.22 -7.15
CA SER A 274 17.89 -13.57 -7.61
C SER A 274 18.94 -14.59 -7.17
N GLY A 275 18.61 -15.87 -7.28
CA GLY A 275 19.58 -16.95 -7.07
C GLY A 275 20.65 -16.98 -8.17
N ARG A 276 21.92 -17.13 -7.77
CA ARG A 276 23.07 -17.22 -8.69
C ARG A 276 23.55 -18.66 -8.82
N GLY A 277 23.65 -19.14 -10.06
CA GLY A 277 23.91 -20.55 -10.35
C GLY A 277 22.70 -21.40 -9.98
N ASP A 278 22.92 -22.51 -9.29
CA ASP A 278 21.87 -23.43 -8.85
C ASP A 278 21.21 -22.99 -7.52
N ALA A 279 21.65 -21.87 -6.93
CA ALA A 279 21.14 -21.40 -5.63
C ALA A 279 19.73 -20.79 -5.72
N ILE A 280 19.00 -20.88 -4.61
CA ILE A 280 17.65 -20.33 -4.41
C ILE A 280 17.75 -19.17 -3.42
N ALA A 281 17.26 -17.99 -3.82
CA ALA A 281 17.20 -16.79 -2.98
C ALA A 281 15.74 -16.42 -2.69
N VAL A 282 15.36 -16.32 -1.41
CA VAL A 282 13.98 -16.04 -0.96
C VAL A 282 13.96 -15.11 0.25
N SER A 283 12.95 -14.24 0.37
CA SER A 283 12.73 -13.46 1.60
C SER A 283 12.20 -14.34 2.73
N THR A 284 12.70 -14.15 3.96
CA THR A 284 12.27 -14.90 5.13
C THR A 284 12.41 -14.09 6.43
N SER A 285 11.51 -14.32 7.38
CA SER A 285 11.57 -13.79 8.75
C SER A 285 12.35 -14.68 9.73
N ALA A 286 12.96 -15.78 9.26
CA ALA A 286 13.73 -16.69 10.12
C ALA A 286 14.94 -16.02 10.79
N LYS A 287 15.50 -14.99 10.14
CA LYS A 287 16.55 -14.08 10.60
C LYS A 287 16.37 -12.71 9.94
N SER A 288 16.74 -11.65 10.63
CA SER A 288 16.98 -10.30 10.08
C SER A 288 18.16 -9.65 10.82
N TYR A 289 18.79 -8.65 10.21
CA TYR A 289 19.71 -7.69 10.83
C TYR A 289 18.98 -6.38 11.09
N GLU A 290 18.19 -5.92 10.12
CA GLU A 290 17.33 -4.75 10.17
C GLU A 290 15.90 -5.17 9.75
N GLY A 291 14.86 -4.50 10.25
CA GLY A 291 13.49 -4.91 9.94
C GLY A 291 13.10 -6.29 10.50
N SER A 292 12.18 -6.95 9.80
CA SER A 292 11.55 -8.22 10.17
C SER A 292 11.95 -9.42 9.29
N LYS A 293 12.68 -9.19 8.19
CA LYS A 293 13.09 -10.22 7.23
C LYS A 293 14.55 -10.05 6.78
N SER A 294 15.03 -11.02 6.01
CA SER A 294 16.25 -10.91 5.20
C SER A 294 16.13 -11.83 3.98
N LEU A 295 17.07 -11.72 3.04
CA LEU A 295 17.22 -12.67 1.95
C LEU A 295 17.95 -13.91 2.45
N TYR A 296 17.37 -15.09 2.26
CA TYR A 296 17.97 -16.38 2.55
C TYR A 296 18.37 -17.09 1.25
N ILE A 297 19.64 -17.48 1.18
CA ILE A 297 20.27 -18.13 0.05
C ILE A 297 20.59 -19.57 0.43
N SER A 298 20.02 -20.51 -0.33
CA SER A 298 20.21 -21.96 -0.13
C SER A 298 20.42 -22.70 -1.45
N GLY A 299 20.62 -24.02 -1.42
CA GLY A 299 20.81 -24.83 -2.64
C GLY A 299 22.15 -24.60 -3.35
N ARG A 300 23.17 -24.10 -2.64
CA ARG A 300 24.49 -23.79 -3.21
C ARG A 300 25.26 -25.08 -3.54
N THR A 301 25.34 -25.43 -4.83
CA THR A 301 26.08 -26.61 -5.34
C THR A 301 27.57 -26.35 -5.58
N LYS A 302 27.96 -25.08 -5.72
CA LYS A 302 29.33 -24.60 -5.99
C LYS A 302 29.58 -23.34 -5.16
N ASN A 303 30.84 -23.10 -4.78
CA ASN A 303 31.19 -22.02 -3.86
C ASN A 303 30.86 -20.61 -4.38
N TRP A 304 30.82 -20.42 -5.71
CA TRP A 304 30.40 -19.17 -6.36
C TRP A 304 28.87 -19.00 -6.53
N ASN A 305 28.07 -20.05 -6.28
CA ASN A 305 26.63 -19.90 -6.20
C ASN A 305 26.27 -19.02 -4.99
N GLY A 306 25.17 -18.29 -5.09
CA GLY A 306 24.86 -17.22 -4.14
C GLY A 306 23.54 -16.52 -4.44
N ALA A 307 23.47 -15.23 -4.11
CA ALA A 307 22.47 -14.32 -4.69
C ALA A 307 23.15 -13.21 -5.49
N GLU A 308 22.50 -12.76 -6.56
CA GLU A 308 22.98 -11.68 -7.44
C GLU A 308 21.95 -10.58 -7.68
N LEU A 309 22.44 -9.38 -7.97
CA LEU A 309 21.68 -8.19 -8.35
C LEU A 309 22.33 -7.58 -9.61
N ALA A 310 21.53 -7.33 -10.65
CA ALA A 310 21.99 -6.59 -11.83
C ALA A 310 21.99 -5.07 -11.55
N LEU A 311 23.04 -4.37 -11.98
CA LEU A 311 23.14 -2.92 -11.81
C LEU A 311 22.64 -2.18 -13.07
N ASP A 312 21.67 -1.29 -12.91
CA ASP A 312 21.18 -0.44 -14.00
C ASP A 312 22.29 0.54 -14.44
N SER A 313 22.75 0.37 -15.68
CA SER A 313 23.81 1.17 -16.31
C SER A 313 23.43 2.64 -16.51
N THR A 314 22.17 3.01 -16.27
CA THR A 314 21.73 4.42 -16.11
C THR A 314 22.44 5.09 -14.94
N TYR A 315 22.55 4.40 -13.80
CA TYR A 315 23.08 4.94 -12.54
C TYR A 315 24.52 4.48 -12.25
N PHE A 316 24.87 3.25 -12.65
CA PHE A 316 26.18 2.64 -12.41
C PHE A 316 27.04 2.65 -13.68
N LYS A 317 27.97 3.61 -13.76
CA LYS A 317 28.82 3.86 -14.94
C LYS A 317 30.17 3.18 -14.83
N ALA A 318 30.59 2.54 -15.91
CA ALA A 318 31.96 2.08 -16.09
C ALA A 318 32.97 3.24 -15.91
N GLY A 319 34.09 2.95 -15.23
CA GLY A 319 35.11 3.94 -14.89
C GLY A 319 34.78 4.85 -13.69
N THR A 320 33.57 4.76 -13.12
CA THR A 320 33.14 5.58 -11.97
C THR A 320 33.20 4.79 -10.66
N ALA A 321 33.51 5.49 -9.56
CA ALA A 321 33.59 4.90 -8.22
C ALA A 321 32.25 5.00 -7.47
N TYR A 322 31.91 3.91 -6.77
CA TYR A 322 30.69 3.76 -5.99
C TYR A 322 30.98 3.13 -4.62
N SER A 323 30.03 3.25 -3.71
CA SER A 323 29.99 2.48 -2.47
C SER A 323 29.06 1.28 -2.63
N PHE A 324 29.50 0.11 -2.18
CA PHE A 324 28.70 -1.11 -2.12
C PHE A 324 28.85 -1.76 -0.75
N SER A 325 27.74 -2.22 -0.16
CA SER A 325 27.76 -2.94 1.11
C SER A 325 26.55 -3.86 1.31
N THR A 326 26.68 -4.81 2.22
CA THR A 326 25.59 -5.65 2.73
C THR A 326 25.98 -6.28 4.07
N MET A 327 24.98 -6.60 4.89
CA MET A 327 25.14 -7.46 6.06
C MET A 327 24.96 -8.92 5.65
N VAL A 328 25.91 -9.79 6.00
CA VAL A 328 25.86 -11.22 5.69
C VAL A 328 25.97 -12.06 6.95
N MET A 329 25.29 -13.20 6.99
CA MET A 329 25.37 -14.18 8.07
C MET A 329 25.32 -15.60 7.49
N PRO A 330 26.46 -16.29 7.38
CA PRO A 330 26.48 -17.69 6.97
C PRO A 330 25.99 -18.62 8.08
N ALA A 331 25.50 -19.80 7.68
CA ALA A 331 25.17 -20.89 8.61
C ALA A 331 26.43 -21.48 9.29
N GLU A 332 27.60 -21.43 8.64
CA GLU A 332 28.89 -21.91 9.15
C GLU A 332 29.89 -20.78 9.33
N THR A 333 30.96 -20.99 10.12
CA THR A 333 32.07 -20.03 10.20
C THR A 333 32.95 -20.18 8.96
N THR A 334 32.82 -19.23 8.02
CA THR A 334 33.47 -19.28 6.70
C THR A 334 33.77 -17.86 6.20
N THR A 335 34.63 -17.73 5.20
CA THR A 335 34.76 -16.48 4.46
C THR A 335 33.52 -16.22 3.61
N VAL A 336 33.03 -14.98 3.60
CA VAL A 336 31.96 -14.52 2.71
C VAL A 336 32.47 -13.28 1.95
N GLN A 337 32.05 -13.17 0.70
CA GLN A 337 32.59 -12.23 -0.28
C GLN A 337 31.45 -11.57 -1.05
N LEU A 338 31.58 -10.26 -1.28
CA LEU A 338 30.78 -9.48 -2.22
C LEU A 338 31.64 -9.25 -3.46
N SER A 339 31.15 -9.68 -4.61
CA SER A 339 31.87 -9.71 -5.88
C SER A 339 31.08 -8.98 -6.97
N MET A 340 31.78 -8.56 -8.01
CA MET A 340 31.23 -8.02 -9.25
C MET A 340 31.49 -8.99 -10.40
N GLN A 341 30.49 -9.23 -11.23
CA GLN A 341 30.63 -9.75 -12.59
C GLN A 341 30.40 -8.59 -13.57
N TYR A 342 31.17 -8.53 -14.65
CA TYR A 342 30.96 -7.58 -15.74
C TYR A 342 31.56 -8.11 -17.04
N ASP A 343 31.01 -7.73 -18.18
CA ASP A 343 31.62 -7.99 -19.48
C ASP A 343 32.53 -6.83 -19.87
N GLN A 344 33.69 -7.12 -20.44
CA GLN A 344 34.65 -6.13 -20.94
C GLN A 344 35.39 -6.72 -22.15
N SER A 345 35.48 -5.96 -23.24
CA SER A 345 36.11 -6.41 -24.50
C SER A 345 35.65 -7.79 -25.00
N GLY A 346 34.36 -8.10 -24.82
CA GLY A 346 33.75 -9.39 -25.23
C GLY A 346 34.04 -10.58 -24.30
N THR A 347 34.66 -10.35 -23.13
CA THR A 347 34.95 -11.38 -22.13
C THR A 347 34.25 -11.07 -20.80
N THR A 348 33.64 -12.07 -20.18
CA THR A 348 33.11 -11.95 -18.80
C THR A 348 34.26 -12.00 -17.79
N ASN A 349 34.32 -10.97 -16.96
CA ASN A 349 35.35 -10.73 -15.95
C ASN A 349 34.73 -10.65 -14.54
N TYR A 350 35.57 -10.80 -13.53
CA TYR A 350 35.17 -10.82 -12.12
C TYR A 350 36.10 -9.96 -11.26
N ALA A 351 35.55 -9.27 -10.27
CA ALA A 351 36.32 -8.46 -9.32
C ALA A 351 35.77 -8.58 -7.90
N GLN A 352 36.64 -8.67 -6.89
CA GLN A 352 36.25 -8.67 -5.48
C GLN A 352 35.91 -7.24 -5.04
N ILE A 353 34.68 -6.99 -4.60
CA ILE A 353 34.29 -5.71 -4.00
C ILE A 353 34.74 -5.66 -2.54
N ALA A 354 34.33 -6.65 -1.74
CA ALA A 354 34.64 -6.76 -0.32
C ALA A 354 34.66 -8.22 0.14
N LYS A 355 35.38 -8.55 1.22
CA LYS A 355 35.52 -9.92 1.75
C LYS A 355 35.76 -9.90 3.25
N SER A 356 35.19 -10.84 3.99
CA SER A 356 35.37 -10.94 5.45
C SER A 356 35.23 -12.38 5.96
N ASN A 357 35.94 -12.68 7.05
CA ASN A 357 35.81 -13.94 7.78
C ASN A 357 34.59 -13.83 8.70
N CYS A 358 33.50 -14.52 8.34
CA CYS A 358 32.22 -14.42 9.03
C CYS A 358 32.06 -15.55 10.05
N THR A 359 31.50 -15.26 11.22
CA THR A 359 31.19 -16.29 12.23
C THR A 359 29.78 -16.84 11.99
N SER A 360 29.60 -18.16 12.10
CA SER A 360 28.28 -18.81 12.10
C SER A 360 27.29 -18.05 12.98
N GLY A 361 26.10 -17.74 12.44
CA GLY A 361 25.03 -17.11 13.21
C GLY A 361 25.32 -15.68 13.70
N LYS A 362 26.31 -14.98 13.11
CA LYS A 362 26.56 -13.55 13.37
C LYS A 362 26.59 -12.72 12.09
N TRP A 363 25.76 -11.69 12.05
CA TRP A 363 25.80 -10.65 11.02
C TRP A 363 27.15 -9.95 10.98
N THR A 364 27.75 -9.92 9.79
CA THR A 364 29.06 -9.34 9.46
C THR A 364 28.88 -8.38 8.29
N LYS A 365 29.42 -7.16 8.36
CA LYS A 365 29.33 -6.22 7.23
C LYS A 365 30.39 -6.55 6.17
N LEU A 366 29.95 -6.65 4.93
CA LEU A 366 30.81 -6.51 3.74
C LEU A 366 30.62 -5.07 3.22
N GLU A 367 31.71 -4.35 2.97
CA GLU A 367 31.65 -2.95 2.50
C GLU A 367 32.91 -2.60 1.71
N ASN A 368 32.72 -1.85 0.61
CA ASN A 368 33.76 -1.07 -0.03
C ASN A 368 33.17 0.27 -0.47
N THR A 369 33.65 1.36 0.13
CA THR A 369 33.05 2.69 -0.02
C THR A 369 33.52 3.46 -1.26
N SER A 370 34.44 2.90 -2.05
CA SER A 370 35.02 3.56 -3.22
C SER A 370 35.51 2.55 -4.26
N PHE A 371 34.67 1.55 -4.57
CA PHE A 371 34.95 0.58 -5.62
C PHE A 371 34.73 1.21 -7.00
N THR A 372 35.79 1.30 -7.81
CA THR A 372 35.70 1.75 -9.20
C THR A 372 35.24 0.61 -10.10
N ILE A 373 34.08 0.79 -10.74
CA ILE A 373 33.62 -0.11 -11.80
C ILE A 373 34.65 -0.03 -12.94
N PRO A 374 35.18 -1.15 -13.47
CA PRO A 374 36.19 -1.12 -14.52
C PRO A 374 35.75 -0.34 -15.77
N SER A 375 36.69 0.35 -16.42
CA SER A 375 36.38 1.18 -17.59
C SER A 375 36.02 0.34 -18.81
N GLY A 376 34.93 0.69 -19.50
CA GLY A 376 34.38 -0.12 -20.59
C GLY A 376 33.62 -1.39 -20.15
N ALA A 377 33.28 -1.52 -18.86
CA ALA A 377 32.44 -2.60 -18.35
C ALA A 377 30.97 -2.46 -18.80
N SER A 378 30.32 -3.59 -19.13
CA SER A 378 28.88 -3.73 -19.38
C SER A 378 28.32 -4.95 -18.64
N ASN A 379 27.00 -5.18 -18.72
CA ASN A 379 26.30 -6.33 -18.12
C ASN A 379 26.64 -6.56 -16.63
N ILE A 380 26.77 -5.46 -15.90
CA ILE A 380 27.34 -5.42 -14.55
C ILE A 380 26.35 -6.04 -13.55
N LYS A 381 26.83 -6.99 -12.74
CA LYS A 381 26.11 -7.57 -11.60
C LYS A 381 26.97 -7.54 -10.35
N ILE A 382 26.36 -7.37 -9.19
CA ILE A 382 27.00 -7.70 -7.90
C ILE A 382 26.41 -8.98 -7.34
N TYR A 383 27.18 -9.75 -6.59
CA TYR A 383 26.71 -11.01 -6.01
C TYR A 383 27.44 -11.35 -4.70
N VAL A 384 26.74 -12.05 -3.80
CA VAL A 384 27.29 -12.55 -2.53
C VAL A 384 27.59 -14.03 -2.66
N GLU A 385 28.82 -14.43 -2.34
CA GLU A 385 29.31 -15.82 -2.39
C GLU A 385 30.11 -16.17 -1.12
N ALA A 386 30.22 -17.47 -0.81
CA ALA A 386 31.17 -17.95 0.20
C ALA A 386 32.21 -18.85 -0.51
N PRO A 387 33.41 -18.33 -0.84
CA PRO A 387 34.35 -19.03 -1.71
C PRO A 387 34.94 -20.31 -1.11
N ASP A 388 34.80 -20.49 0.21
CA ASP A 388 35.43 -21.59 0.96
C ASP A 388 34.41 -22.59 1.56
N SER A 389 33.09 -22.37 1.42
CA SER A 389 32.03 -23.30 1.90
C SER A 389 30.76 -23.24 1.04
N LEU A 390 30.01 -24.34 1.00
CA LEU A 390 28.68 -24.46 0.39
C LEU A 390 27.52 -24.08 1.34
N CYS A 391 27.80 -23.66 2.58
CA CYS A 391 26.76 -23.36 3.57
C CYS A 391 25.72 -22.32 3.09
N ASP A 392 24.50 -22.40 3.63
CA ASP A 392 23.48 -21.38 3.41
C ASP A 392 23.93 -20.01 3.95
N ILE A 393 23.41 -18.92 3.36
CA ILE A 393 23.79 -17.54 3.70
C ILE A 393 22.52 -16.70 3.86
N TYR A 394 22.45 -15.89 4.91
CA TYR A 394 21.48 -14.79 5.02
C TYR A 394 22.15 -13.47 4.59
N VAL A 395 21.42 -12.63 3.86
CA VAL A 395 21.87 -11.35 3.28
C VAL A 395 20.82 -10.29 3.59
N ASP A 396 21.27 -9.14 4.11
CA ASP A 396 20.41 -8.04 4.56
C ASP A 396 21.07 -6.68 4.31
N ARG A 397 20.30 -5.57 4.39
CA ARG A 397 20.73 -4.17 4.27
C ARG A 397 21.71 -3.98 3.11
N ALA A 398 21.32 -4.47 1.93
CA ALA A 398 22.11 -4.37 0.72
C ALA A 398 22.04 -2.93 0.20
N ILE A 399 23.17 -2.26 0.00
CA ILE A 399 23.22 -0.84 -0.40
C ILE A 399 24.20 -0.66 -1.55
N CYS A 400 23.76 0.08 -2.56
CA CYS A 400 24.63 0.65 -3.59
C CYS A 400 24.47 2.18 -3.54
N ALA A 401 25.56 2.94 -3.51
CA ALA A 401 25.55 4.39 -3.32
C ALA A 401 26.73 5.08 -4.04
N ASN A 402 26.76 6.41 -4.03
CA ASN A 402 27.91 7.17 -4.52
C ASN A 402 29.18 6.87 -3.71
N ALA A 403 30.36 7.00 -4.30
CA ALA A 403 31.63 6.83 -3.57
C ALA A 403 31.73 7.79 -2.38
N GLY A 404 32.37 7.31 -1.31
CA GLY A 404 32.49 8.00 -0.03
C GLY A 404 31.32 7.75 0.94
N TYR A 405 30.17 7.27 0.46
CA TYR A 405 29.09 6.80 1.34
C TYR A 405 29.60 5.67 2.23
N LYS A 406 29.23 5.71 3.52
CA LYS A 406 29.53 4.66 4.50
C LYS A 406 28.20 4.11 4.96
N ALA A 407 27.98 2.81 4.77
CA ALA A 407 26.79 2.18 5.33
C ALA A 407 26.96 2.08 6.84
N GLU A 408 26.26 2.93 7.57
CA GLU A 408 26.32 2.89 9.04
C GLU A 408 25.91 1.49 9.51
N GLY A 409 26.82 0.84 10.25
CA GLY A 409 26.62 -0.46 10.88
C GLY A 409 25.74 -0.31 12.13
N ASN A 410 24.63 0.40 11.98
CA ASN A 410 23.69 0.69 13.05
C ASN A 410 22.93 -0.58 13.40
N VAL A 411 23.54 -1.37 14.28
CA VAL A 411 22.80 -1.78 15.46
C VAL A 411 22.24 -0.50 16.05
N THR A 412 20.92 -0.31 16.00
CA THR A 412 20.24 0.63 16.87
C THR A 412 20.48 0.13 18.29
N ASN A 413 21.57 0.57 18.92
CA ASN A 413 21.96 0.19 20.28
C ASN A 413 20.79 0.57 21.20
N THR A 414 19.93 -0.41 21.54
CA THR A 414 18.63 -0.15 22.17
C THR A 414 18.86 0.43 23.55
N THR A 415 18.74 1.75 23.70
CA THR A 415 19.16 2.47 24.91
C THR A 415 18.29 2.20 26.14
N TYR A 416 17.24 1.40 25.96
CA TYR A 416 16.21 1.03 26.93
C TYR A 416 15.83 -0.46 26.73
N PRO A 417 15.35 -1.16 27.76
CA PRO A 417 14.96 -2.57 27.65
C PRO A 417 13.72 -2.82 26.80
N THR A 418 13.76 -3.91 26.04
CA THR A 418 12.67 -4.47 25.24
C THR A 418 12.10 -5.74 25.87
N ASN A 419 10.96 -6.22 25.34
CA ASN A 419 10.29 -7.46 25.73
C ASN A 419 10.09 -7.59 27.25
N ILE A 420 9.64 -6.49 27.87
CA ILE A 420 9.33 -6.43 29.31
C ILE A 420 8.12 -7.33 29.57
N THR A 421 8.37 -8.48 30.19
CA THR A 421 7.39 -9.51 30.54
C THR A 421 7.22 -9.60 32.05
N SER A 422 6.12 -10.22 32.51
CA SER A 422 5.82 -10.33 33.94
C SER A 422 5.19 -11.66 34.33
N THR A 423 5.68 -12.28 35.41
CA THR A 423 5.08 -13.48 36.02
C THR A 423 4.67 -13.22 37.46
N TYR A 424 3.46 -13.63 37.83
CA TYR A 424 2.92 -13.46 39.18
C TYR A 424 2.83 -14.82 39.87
N ASN A 425 3.35 -14.91 41.09
CA ASN A 425 3.22 -16.06 41.99
C ASN A 425 2.22 -15.70 43.09
N GLU A 426 1.02 -16.27 43.00
CA GLU A 426 -0.12 -16.03 43.91
C GLU A 426 0.23 -16.39 45.36
N GLN A 427 0.83 -17.57 45.59
CA GLN A 427 1.19 -18.09 46.92
C GLN A 427 2.13 -17.18 47.72
N THR A 428 3.04 -16.47 47.06
CA THR A 428 4.00 -15.54 47.69
C THR A 428 3.68 -14.06 47.45
N ARG A 429 2.57 -13.77 46.73
CA ARG A 429 2.15 -12.43 46.28
C ARG A 429 3.27 -11.63 45.59
N LYS A 430 4.12 -12.31 44.81
CA LYS A 430 5.30 -11.73 44.14
C LYS A 430 5.10 -11.62 42.64
N MET A 431 5.34 -10.42 42.09
CA MET A 431 5.47 -10.16 40.67
C MET A 431 6.96 -10.12 40.30
N THR A 432 7.37 -10.91 39.32
CA THR A 432 8.70 -10.84 38.70
C THR A 432 8.59 -10.22 37.32
N LEU A 433 9.30 -9.11 37.11
CA LEU A 433 9.52 -8.52 35.80
C LEU A 433 10.80 -9.12 35.19
N SER A 434 10.80 -9.36 33.88
CA SER A 434 11.96 -9.79 33.09
C SER A 434 12.02 -9.00 31.78
N TRP A 435 13.21 -8.78 31.22
CA TRP A 435 13.41 -8.01 29.99
C TRP A 435 14.66 -8.47 29.23
N ASP A 436 14.83 -8.00 27.99
CA ASP A 436 16.03 -8.32 27.18
C ASP A 436 17.30 -7.63 27.70
N ALA A 437 18.45 -8.26 27.49
CA ALA A 437 19.74 -7.68 27.81
C ALA A 437 20.01 -6.43 26.95
N VAL A 438 20.07 -5.25 27.57
CA VAL A 438 20.55 -4.05 26.89
C VAL A 438 22.07 -4.08 26.82
N LYS A 439 22.60 -4.04 25.60
CA LYS A 439 24.03 -3.99 25.34
C LYS A 439 24.65 -2.75 26.00
N ASP A 440 25.82 -2.92 26.61
CA ASP A 440 26.58 -1.88 27.31
C ASP A 440 25.84 -1.21 28.51
N ALA A 441 24.75 -1.81 29.00
CA ALA A 441 24.07 -1.37 30.22
C ALA A 441 24.85 -1.75 31.49
N SER A 442 25.24 -0.74 32.26
CA SER A 442 25.87 -0.88 33.58
C SER A 442 24.88 -1.18 34.71
N ALA A 443 23.59 -0.90 34.50
CA ALA A 443 22.51 -1.12 35.47
C ALA A 443 21.12 -0.93 34.82
N TYR A 444 20.09 -1.45 35.49
CA TYR A 444 18.68 -1.15 35.23
C TYR A 444 17.99 -0.47 36.41
N ALA A 445 16.84 0.16 36.14
CA ALA A 445 15.94 0.71 37.13
C ALA A 445 14.47 0.45 36.77
N ILE A 446 13.64 0.20 37.78
CA ILE A 446 12.19 0.08 37.67
C ILE A 446 11.55 1.36 38.18
N ALA A 447 10.68 1.95 37.38
CA ALA A 447 9.77 3.02 37.80
C ALA A 447 8.31 2.55 37.75
N VAL A 448 7.48 3.10 38.62
CA VAL A 448 6.03 2.82 38.71
C VAL A 448 5.27 4.14 38.63
N PHE A 449 4.17 4.18 37.88
CA PHE A 449 3.30 5.34 37.79
C PHE A 449 2.30 5.34 38.95
N GLN A 450 2.29 6.42 39.74
CA GLN A 450 1.44 6.57 40.93
C GLN A 450 0.97 8.03 41.05
N SER A 451 -0.33 8.23 41.29
CA SER A 451 -0.91 9.57 41.52
C SER A 451 -0.51 10.60 40.45
N GLY A 452 -0.55 10.19 39.17
CA GLY A 452 -0.21 11.04 38.02
C GLY A 452 1.29 11.28 37.79
N LYS A 453 2.19 10.65 38.57
CA LYS A 453 3.65 10.86 38.46
C LYS A 453 4.42 9.55 38.46
N TRP A 454 5.56 9.54 37.76
CA TRP A 454 6.52 8.44 37.80
C TRP A 454 7.38 8.50 39.06
N LYS A 455 7.56 7.36 39.73
CA LYS A 455 8.50 7.19 40.85
C LYS A 455 9.41 6.00 40.61
N VAL A 456 10.72 6.15 40.83
CA VAL A 456 11.65 5.02 40.79
C VAL A 456 11.42 4.14 42.01
N LEU A 457 11.10 2.86 41.78
CA LEU A 457 10.91 1.83 42.82
C LEU A 457 12.26 1.20 43.21
N LYS A 458 13.12 0.94 42.22
CA LYS A 458 14.44 0.36 42.42
C LYS A 458 15.38 0.80 41.30
N SER A 459 16.66 0.98 41.62
CA SER A 459 17.74 1.26 40.66
C SER A 459 18.97 0.40 40.99
N ASN A 460 19.99 0.47 40.12
CA ASN A 460 21.24 -0.29 40.23
C ASN A 460 21.02 -1.82 40.24
N ILE A 461 20.04 -2.28 39.46
CA ILE A 461 19.78 -3.71 39.22
C ILE A 461 20.75 -4.20 38.15
N THR A 462 21.50 -5.28 38.40
CA THR A 462 22.48 -5.85 37.45
C THR A 462 21.96 -7.09 36.70
N SER A 463 20.84 -7.65 37.13
CA SER A 463 20.08 -8.70 36.43
C SER A 463 19.10 -8.11 35.41
N ASN A 464 18.76 -8.88 34.37
CA ASN A 464 17.68 -8.52 33.43
C ASN A 464 16.27 -8.89 33.98
N SER A 465 16.12 -8.90 35.31
CA SER A 465 14.89 -9.23 36.00
C SER A 465 14.84 -8.62 37.41
N TYR A 466 13.64 -8.43 37.93
CA TYR A 466 13.39 -7.88 39.27
C TYR A 466 12.06 -8.39 39.85
N THR A 467 12.09 -8.88 41.09
CA THR A 467 10.90 -9.37 41.81
C THR A 467 10.50 -8.42 42.92
N ALA A 468 9.21 -8.09 43.01
CA ALA A 468 8.61 -7.30 44.07
C ALA A 468 7.32 -7.94 44.61
N THR A 469 7.04 -7.74 45.90
CA THR A 469 5.71 -8.06 46.47
C THR A 469 4.70 -7.03 45.98
N VAL A 470 3.51 -7.49 45.59
CA VAL A 470 2.41 -6.67 45.08
C VAL A 470 1.10 -7.01 45.79
N SER A 471 0.11 -6.12 45.70
CA SER A 471 -1.25 -6.40 46.17
C SER A 471 -2.00 -7.24 45.15
N PRO A 472 -2.67 -8.34 45.54
CA PRO A 472 -3.60 -9.07 44.68
C PRO A 472 -4.67 -8.16 44.07
N GLY A 473 -5.16 -8.52 42.88
CA GLY A 473 -6.21 -7.78 42.18
C GLY A 473 -5.84 -6.35 41.75
N LYS A 474 -4.54 -5.98 41.74
CA LYS A 474 -4.06 -4.65 41.34
C LYS A 474 -3.18 -4.68 40.09
N SER A 475 -3.43 -3.72 39.21
CA SER A 475 -2.61 -3.40 38.05
C SER A 475 -1.65 -2.25 38.34
N TYR A 476 -0.43 -2.37 37.82
CA TYR A 476 0.64 -1.39 37.99
C TYR A 476 1.21 -1.03 36.62
N LYS A 477 1.19 0.26 36.25
CA LYS A 477 1.93 0.73 35.07
C LYS A 477 3.39 0.94 35.44
N VAL A 478 4.29 0.20 34.80
CA VAL A 478 5.71 0.10 35.13
C VAL A 478 6.59 0.37 33.92
N ALA A 479 7.75 0.96 34.16
CA ALA A 479 8.77 1.24 33.16
C ALA A 479 10.11 0.65 33.61
N VAL A 480 10.86 0.07 32.68
CA VAL A 480 12.24 -0.37 32.91
C VAL A 480 13.16 0.56 32.12
N GLY A 481 14.18 1.11 32.76
CA GLY A 481 15.23 1.90 32.10
C GLY A 481 16.59 1.26 32.25
N ALA A 482 17.49 1.50 31.29
CA ALA A 482 18.87 1.03 31.30
C ALA A 482 19.85 2.21 31.47
N LYS A 483 21.02 1.93 32.05
CA LYS A 483 22.08 2.91 32.33
C LYS A 483 23.33 2.63 31.48
N ILE A 484 23.47 3.33 30.36
CA ILE A 484 24.59 3.18 29.42
C ILE A 484 25.52 4.37 29.58
N ASN A 485 26.84 4.14 29.66
CA ASN A 485 27.86 5.18 29.82
C ASN A 485 27.52 6.21 30.93
N GLY A 486 26.99 5.71 32.05
CA GLY A 486 26.59 6.52 33.21
C GLY A 486 25.23 7.24 33.11
N LYS A 487 24.61 7.32 31.92
CA LYS A 487 23.34 8.03 31.67
C LYS A 487 22.16 7.04 31.60
N TRP A 488 20.98 7.52 31.98
CA TRP A 488 19.71 6.77 31.85
C TRP A 488 18.93 7.27 30.64
N ASP A 489 18.42 6.38 29.78
CA ASP A 489 17.39 6.74 28.81
C ASP A 489 16.00 6.68 29.48
N THR A 490 15.65 7.77 30.17
CA THR A 490 14.33 7.88 30.80
C THR A 490 13.22 8.07 29.77
N THR A 491 13.50 8.72 28.63
CA THR A 491 12.46 9.07 27.65
C THR A 491 11.87 7.81 27.00
N ASN A 492 12.72 6.92 26.50
CA ASN A 492 12.23 5.70 25.86
C ASN A 492 11.79 4.65 26.89
N ALA A 493 12.38 4.61 28.09
CA ALA A 493 11.89 3.77 29.18
C ALA A 493 10.44 4.11 29.57
N LEU A 494 10.10 5.40 29.70
CA LEU A 494 8.74 5.84 30.04
C LEU A 494 7.76 5.70 28.85
N LYS A 495 8.25 5.82 27.61
CA LYS A 495 7.46 5.56 26.39
C LYS A 495 7.04 4.09 26.28
N ASN A 496 7.94 3.16 26.60
CA ASN A 496 7.72 1.71 26.51
C ASN A 496 7.24 1.10 27.85
N ALA A 497 6.45 1.86 28.61
CA ALA A 497 5.89 1.43 29.89
C ALA A 497 4.75 0.43 29.73
N VAL A 498 4.90 -0.77 30.31
CA VAL A 498 3.90 -1.85 30.30
C VAL A 498 2.94 -1.76 31.51
N ILE A 499 1.80 -2.44 31.45
CA ILE A 499 0.89 -2.63 32.59
C ILE A 499 0.97 -4.09 33.02
N VAL A 500 1.23 -4.33 34.31
CA VAL A 500 1.31 -5.67 34.90
C VAL A 500 0.25 -5.82 35.98
N THR A 501 -0.47 -6.95 35.97
CA THR A 501 -1.62 -7.19 36.86
C THR A 501 -1.34 -8.36 37.77
N ALA A 502 -1.36 -8.12 39.08
CA ALA A 502 -1.42 -9.19 40.07
C ALA A 502 -2.79 -9.86 39.99
N LYS A 503 -2.81 -11.18 39.81
CA LYS A 503 -4.06 -11.94 39.90
C LYS A 503 -4.62 -11.85 41.32
N ASP A 504 -5.93 -11.95 41.44
CA ASP A 504 -6.61 -11.88 42.73
C ASP A 504 -6.46 -13.21 43.47
N ASP A 505 -6.22 -13.18 44.78
CA ASP A 505 -6.20 -14.40 45.59
C ASP A 505 -7.60 -14.66 46.14
N GLY A 506 -8.31 -15.60 45.49
CA GLY A 506 -9.75 -15.88 45.66
C GLY A 506 -10.17 -16.33 47.07
N SER A 507 -10.20 -15.36 47.99
CA SER A 507 -10.34 -15.53 49.43
C SER A 507 -11.51 -14.68 49.96
N SER A 508 -12.71 -14.90 49.43
CA SER A 508 -13.96 -14.37 50.01
C SER A 508 -14.49 -15.30 51.09
N ASN A 509 -14.88 -14.74 52.24
CA ASN A 509 -15.32 -15.54 53.41
C ASN A 509 -16.67 -15.04 53.95
N GLY A 510 -17.76 -15.60 53.42
CA GLY A 510 -19.13 -15.70 53.98
C GLY A 510 -19.90 -14.43 54.40
N GLY A 511 -21.15 -14.26 53.94
CA GLY A 511 -22.06 -13.28 54.56
C GLY A 511 -23.36 -12.86 53.85
N ASN A 512 -24.27 -13.79 53.54
CA ASN A 512 -25.73 -13.59 53.32
C ASN A 512 -26.29 -12.57 52.29
N ASN A 513 -27.09 -13.12 51.37
CA ASN A 513 -28.44 -12.67 50.97
C ASN A 513 -28.65 -11.34 50.23
N ASP A 514 -28.53 -11.39 48.90
CA ASP A 514 -29.57 -10.91 47.96
C ASP A 514 -29.50 -11.81 46.67
N PRO A 515 -30.46 -11.80 45.72
CA PRO A 515 -30.57 -12.86 44.72
C PRO A 515 -29.55 -12.79 43.56
N ASP A 516 -28.76 -13.87 43.44
CA ASP A 516 -28.04 -14.38 42.27
C ASP A 516 -27.47 -13.37 41.24
N PRO A 517 -26.26 -12.81 41.48
CA PRO A 517 -25.60 -11.90 40.56
C PRO A 517 -24.77 -12.62 39.47
N ASP A 518 -25.41 -12.81 38.32
CA ASP A 518 -24.82 -12.97 36.96
C ASP A 518 -23.95 -14.23 36.70
N PRO A 519 -24.13 -14.95 35.57
CA PRO A 519 -23.28 -16.09 35.23
C PRO A 519 -21.84 -15.64 34.92
N LYS A 520 -20.89 -16.58 35.11
CA LYS A 520 -19.49 -16.41 34.68
C LYS A 520 -19.45 -15.99 33.21
N PRO A 521 -18.56 -15.08 32.80
CA PRO A 521 -18.57 -14.50 31.46
C PRO A 521 -18.47 -15.60 30.40
N ASP A 522 -19.52 -15.71 29.58
CA ASP A 522 -19.58 -16.66 28.47
C ASP A 522 -18.35 -16.49 27.58
N THR A 523 -17.70 -17.60 27.23
CA THR A 523 -16.64 -17.60 26.24
C THR A 523 -17.24 -17.24 24.88
N TYR A 524 -17.08 -15.99 24.46
CA TYR A 524 -17.61 -15.50 23.18
C TYR A 524 -17.23 -16.44 22.04
N PHE A 525 -18.27 -17.03 21.45
CA PHE A 525 -18.18 -18.06 20.42
C PHE A 525 -19.23 -17.79 19.36
N VAL A 526 -18.79 -17.70 18.11
CA VAL A 526 -19.70 -17.58 16.96
C VAL A 526 -19.93 -18.96 16.38
N ASP A 527 -21.17 -19.43 16.47
CA ASP A 527 -21.62 -20.70 15.91
C ASP A 527 -21.81 -20.56 14.38
N PRO A 528 -21.00 -21.24 13.54
CA PRO A 528 -21.11 -21.11 12.09
C PRO A 528 -22.42 -21.65 11.50
N SER A 529 -23.16 -22.48 12.25
CA SER A 529 -24.41 -23.09 11.79
C SER A 529 -25.63 -22.18 11.94
N LYS A 530 -25.55 -21.15 12.80
CA LYS A 530 -26.65 -20.21 13.08
C LYS A 530 -26.65 -19.02 12.11
N PRO A 531 -27.82 -18.42 11.82
CA PRO A 531 -27.88 -17.15 11.11
C PRO A 531 -27.12 -16.07 11.89
N MET A 532 -26.44 -15.18 11.17
CA MET A 532 -25.57 -14.16 11.77
C MET A 532 -25.59 -12.87 10.95
N VAL A 533 -25.36 -11.74 11.61
CA VAL A 533 -25.37 -10.41 11.00
C VAL A 533 -24.31 -9.52 11.66
N ALA A 534 -23.64 -8.70 10.87
CA ALA A 534 -22.79 -7.63 11.39
C ALA A 534 -23.57 -6.31 11.36
N ILE A 535 -24.12 -5.93 12.51
CA ILE A 535 -24.64 -4.57 12.72
C ILE A 535 -23.45 -3.69 13.07
N SER A 536 -23.33 -2.55 12.39
CA SER A 536 -22.15 -1.69 12.45
C SER A 536 -22.52 -0.21 12.53
N PHE A 537 -21.72 0.55 13.27
CA PHE A 537 -22.03 1.93 13.65
C PHE A 537 -20.93 2.90 13.25
N ASP A 538 -21.31 3.99 12.61
CA ASP A 538 -20.39 5.01 12.10
C ASP A 538 -20.44 6.32 12.92
N ASP A 539 -19.63 7.31 12.53
CA ASP A 539 -19.52 8.71 13.01
C ASP A 539 -19.01 8.98 14.44
N GLY A 540 -18.92 7.98 15.33
CA GLY A 540 -18.51 8.21 16.71
C GLY A 540 -17.06 8.67 16.92
N ALA A 541 -16.61 8.89 18.15
CA ALA A 541 -17.30 8.75 19.44
C ALA A 541 -17.50 10.10 20.16
N SER A 542 -18.74 10.43 20.56
CA SER A 542 -19.14 11.75 21.07
C SER A 542 -20.07 11.73 22.31
N SER A 543 -20.33 10.56 22.89
CA SER A 543 -21.15 10.37 24.11
C SER A 543 -20.29 10.48 25.39
N PHE A 544 -20.79 11.16 26.41
CA PHE A 544 -20.06 11.42 27.66
C PHE A 544 -20.73 10.86 28.92
N LYS A 545 -21.98 10.40 28.83
CA LYS A 545 -22.75 9.80 29.95
C LYS A 545 -23.37 8.48 29.51
N LYS A 546 -23.61 7.57 30.47
CA LYS A 546 -24.28 6.28 30.23
C LYS A 546 -25.71 6.38 29.65
N THR A 547 -26.35 7.55 29.76
CA THR A 547 -27.65 7.88 29.17
C THR A 547 -27.60 8.23 27.68
N ASP A 548 -26.41 8.51 27.14
CA ASP A 548 -26.23 8.98 25.77
C ASP A 548 -26.21 7.78 24.79
N SER A 549 -26.57 8.02 23.53
CA SER A 549 -26.85 6.98 22.53
C SER A 549 -25.74 5.93 22.38
N GLY A 550 -24.47 6.35 22.32
CA GLY A 550 -23.35 5.43 22.10
C GLY A 550 -23.19 4.41 23.23
N TYR A 551 -23.32 4.84 24.49
CA TYR A 551 -23.26 3.92 25.63
C TYR A 551 -24.46 2.97 25.67
N ARG A 552 -25.67 3.48 25.40
CA ARG A 552 -26.90 2.67 25.32
C ARG A 552 -26.79 1.58 24.24
N ILE A 553 -26.26 1.91 23.07
CA ILE A 553 -26.02 0.94 21.97
C ILE A 553 -25.01 -0.12 22.40
N ILE A 554 -23.85 0.27 22.95
CA ILE A 554 -22.83 -0.68 23.41
C ILE A 554 -23.40 -1.63 24.48
N ASP A 555 -24.18 -1.12 25.43
CA ASP A 555 -24.76 -1.94 26.50
C ASP A 555 -25.92 -2.81 26.01
N ALA A 556 -26.78 -2.37 25.09
CA ALA A 556 -27.82 -3.21 24.47
C ALA A 556 -27.24 -4.43 23.73
N ILE A 557 -26.10 -4.25 23.05
CA ILE A 557 -25.39 -5.31 22.34
C ILE A 557 -24.66 -6.24 23.32
N ALA A 558 -23.90 -5.67 24.26
CA ALA A 558 -23.13 -6.44 25.22
C ALA A 558 -24.00 -7.25 26.19
N ASN A 559 -25.09 -6.67 26.71
CA ASN A 559 -26.02 -7.36 27.61
C ASN A 559 -26.83 -8.46 26.87
N SER A 560 -26.88 -8.40 25.54
CA SER A 560 -27.39 -9.48 24.70
C SER A 560 -26.37 -10.60 24.47
N GLY A 561 -25.12 -10.48 24.95
CA GLY A 561 -24.04 -11.45 24.73
C GLY A 561 -23.44 -11.38 23.32
N PHE A 562 -23.59 -10.25 22.64
CA PHE A 562 -23.18 -10.05 21.25
C PHE A 562 -22.04 -9.04 21.10
N ARG A 563 -21.54 -8.90 19.86
CA ARG A 563 -20.54 -7.91 19.48
C ARG A 563 -20.94 -7.22 18.18
N ALA A 564 -20.37 -6.05 17.94
CA ALA A 564 -20.57 -5.23 16.74
C ALA A 564 -19.27 -4.52 16.33
N THR A 565 -19.26 -3.92 15.15
CA THR A 565 -18.13 -3.14 14.62
C THR A 565 -18.45 -1.65 14.64
N PHE A 566 -17.57 -0.85 15.24
CA PHE A 566 -17.71 0.60 15.35
C PHE A 566 -16.62 1.29 14.52
N PHE A 567 -17.04 2.13 13.58
CA PHE A 567 -16.22 2.83 12.60
C PHE A 567 -16.10 4.30 12.98
N TYR A 568 -14.99 4.64 13.63
CA TYR A 568 -14.81 5.95 14.24
C TYR A 568 -14.16 6.96 13.29
N VAL A 569 -14.68 8.19 13.27
CA VAL A 569 -14.05 9.33 12.56
C VAL A 569 -13.04 9.99 13.50
N GLY A 570 -11.81 10.19 13.00
CA GLY A 570 -10.69 10.66 13.81
C GLY A 570 -10.92 12.00 14.50
N GLU A 571 -11.49 13.00 13.82
CA GLU A 571 -11.76 14.32 14.42
C GLU A 571 -13.04 14.34 15.27
N TRP A 572 -14.06 13.55 14.92
CA TRP A 572 -15.35 13.54 15.63
C TRP A 572 -15.31 12.68 16.91
N THR A 573 -14.32 11.79 17.01
CA THR A 573 -13.91 11.10 18.25
C THR A 573 -13.42 12.11 19.29
N THR A 574 -14.37 12.57 20.10
CA THR A 574 -14.22 13.53 21.21
C THR A 574 -14.34 12.86 22.58
N SER A 575 -14.93 11.66 22.64
CA SER A 575 -15.02 10.82 23.84
C SER A 575 -14.16 9.55 23.70
N GLU A 576 -12.89 9.63 24.12
CA GLU A 576 -12.01 8.45 24.14
C GLU A 576 -12.50 7.37 25.12
N GLU A 577 -13.26 7.75 26.16
CA GLU A 577 -13.78 6.81 27.15
C GLU A 577 -14.89 5.92 26.57
N GLN A 578 -15.72 6.43 25.65
CA GLN A 578 -16.69 5.63 24.90
C GLN A 578 -16.00 4.56 24.04
N VAL A 579 -14.92 4.92 23.34
CA VAL A 579 -14.13 3.97 22.52
C VAL A 579 -13.48 2.89 23.39
N ARG A 580 -12.89 3.29 24.53
CA ARG A 580 -12.35 2.33 25.52
C ARG A 580 -13.44 1.44 26.11
N TYR A 581 -14.65 1.97 26.31
CA TYR A 581 -15.78 1.19 26.81
C TYR A 581 -16.25 0.15 25.80
N ALA A 582 -16.44 0.54 24.53
CA ALA A 582 -16.73 -0.37 23.43
C ALA A 582 -15.70 -1.50 23.35
N TYR A 583 -14.41 -1.16 23.38
CA TYR A 583 -13.32 -2.13 23.39
C TYR A 583 -13.36 -3.06 24.62
N SER A 584 -13.65 -2.52 25.81
CA SER A 584 -13.77 -3.32 27.06
C SER A 584 -14.94 -4.29 27.05
N LYS A 585 -15.99 -4.02 26.26
CA LYS A 585 -17.11 -4.94 26.00
C LYS A 585 -16.84 -5.91 24.84
N GLY A 586 -15.65 -5.85 24.23
CA GLY A 586 -15.21 -6.72 23.15
C GLY A 586 -15.68 -6.30 21.76
N MET A 587 -16.17 -5.07 21.57
CA MET A 587 -16.58 -4.57 20.25
C MET A 587 -15.36 -4.39 19.33
N GLU A 588 -15.56 -4.58 18.02
CA GLU A 588 -14.51 -4.33 17.03
C GLU A 588 -14.36 -2.82 16.79
N ILE A 589 -13.16 -2.30 17.02
CA ILE A 589 -12.81 -0.89 16.89
C ILE A 589 -12.16 -0.70 15.52
N ALA A 590 -12.80 0.06 14.64
CA ALA A 590 -12.44 0.17 13.22
C ALA A 590 -12.45 1.64 12.73
N ASN A 591 -12.00 1.85 11.49
CA ASN A 591 -11.59 3.14 10.97
C ASN A 591 -12.67 3.76 10.05
N HIS A 592 -12.97 5.06 10.19
CA HIS A 592 -13.82 5.82 9.24
C HIS A 592 -13.14 7.08 8.70
N THR A 593 -11.83 7.00 8.44
CA THR A 593 -10.93 8.14 8.13
C THR A 593 -10.77 9.13 9.29
N TYR A 594 -9.95 10.16 9.11
CA TYR A 594 -9.68 11.15 10.15
C TYR A 594 -10.61 12.36 10.04
N THR A 595 -10.83 12.89 8.83
CA THR A 595 -11.62 14.10 8.56
C THR A 595 -12.99 13.83 7.91
N HIS A 596 -13.34 12.57 7.65
CA HIS A 596 -14.48 12.14 6.81
C HIS A 596 -14.57 12.88 5.45
N PRO A 597 -13.50 12.88 4.62
CA PRO A 597 -13.55 13.44 3.28
C PRO A 597 -14.09 12.43 2.26
N ASP A 598 -14.65 12.91 1.15
CA ASP A 598 -14.89 12.05 -0.01
C ASP A 598 -13.55 11.62 -0.61
N LEU A 599 -13.14 10.40 -0.29
CA LEU A 599 -11.87 9.80 -0.72
C LEU A 599 -11.72 9.75 -2.24
N THR A 600 -12.81 9.73 -3.01
CA THR A 600 -12.73 9.73 -4.49
C THR A 600 -12.21 11.05 -5.06
N LYS A 601 -12.27 12.14 -4.27
CA LYS A 601 -11.77 13.47 -4.59
C LYS A 601 -10.39 13.76 -3.97
N LYS A 602 -9.73 12.75 -3.39
CA LYS A 602 -8.45 12.87 -2.67
C LYS A 602 -7.31 12.16 -3.41
N SER A 603 -6.10 12.70 -3.31
CA SER A 603 -4.87 12.04 -3.80
C SER A 603 -4.53 10.79 -3.00
N SER A 604 -3.73 9.87 -3.56
CA SER A 604 -3.36 8.63 -2.88
C SER A 604 -2.67 8.85 -1.52
N GLN A 605 -1.80 9.87 -1.40
CA GLN A 605 -1.20 10.22 -0.11
C GLN A 605 -2.21 10.77 0.89
N GLU A 606 -3.19 11.58 0.44
CA GLU A 606 -4.27 12.03 1.32
C GLU A 606 -5.15 10.86 1.79
N ILE A 607 -5.55 9.96 0.88
CA ILE A 607 -6.36 8.78 1.20
C ILE A 607 -5.66 7.90 2.24
N ARG A 608 -4.37 7.62 2.04
CA ARG A 608 -3.57 6.82 2.99
C ARG A 608 -3.38 7.53 4.33
N SER A 609 -3.07 8.83 4.31
CA SER A 609 -2.94 9.66 5.52
C SER A 609 -4.24 9.74 6.32
N GLU A 610 -5.39 9.81 5.65
CA GLU A 610 -6.72 9.78 6.26
C GLU A 610 -7.00 8.47 6.99
N TYR A 611 -6.61 7.33 6.41
CA TYR A 611 -6.63 6.05 7.11
C TYR A 611 -5.64 6.04 8.29
N ASP A 612 -4.36 6.34 8.07
CA ASP A 612 -3.31 6.17 9.09
C ASP A 612 -3.47 7.09 10.30
N ARG A 613 -3.88 8.35 10.10
CA ARG A 613 -4.12 9.29 11.21
C ARG A 613 -5.22 8.77 12.13
N CYS A 614 -6.28 8.17 11.58
CA CYS A 614 -7.36 7.59 12.38
C CYS A 614 -6.94 6.27 13.03
N TYR A 615 -6.29 5.36 12.28
CA TYR A 615 -5.78 4.10 12.80
C TYR A 615 -4.87 4.32 14.02
N ASN A 616 -3.92 5.25 13.91
CA ASN A 616 -3.01 5.60 15.01
C ASN A 616 -3.71 6.31 16.17
N LYS A 617 -4.74 7.14 15.93
CA LYS A 617 -5.54 7.72 17.03
C LYS A 617 -6.27 6.61 17.81
N LEU A 618 -6.95 5.70 17.12
CA LEU A 618 -7.69 4.60 17.76
C LEU A 618 -6.75 3.66 18.53
N LYS A 619 -5.60 3.32 17.94
CA LYS A 619 -4.51 2.55 18.60
C LYS A 619 -4.05 3.19 19.91
N ASN A 620 -3.80 4.50 19.90
CA ASN A 620 -3.41 5.25 21.10
C ASN A 620 -4.54 5.32 22.16
N ILE A 621 -5.80 5.30 21.73
CA ILE A 621 -6.95 5.29 22.65
C ILE A 621 -7.08 3.94 23.35
N ILE A 622 -7.08 2.83 22.61
CA ILE A 622 -7.35 1.49 23.17
C ILE A 622 -6.11 0.78 23.73
N GLY A 623 -4.89 1.20 23.34
CA GLY A 623 -3.63 0.60 23.80
C GLY A 623 -3.26 -0.73 23.12
N ALA A 624 -3.92 -1.04 22.00
CA ALA A 624 -3.77 -2.25 21.21
C ALA A 624 -3.99 -1.92 19.72
N GLU A 625 -3.69 -2.86 18.81
CA GLU A 625 -4.00 -2.68 17.38
C GLU A 625 -5.52 -2.65 17.15
N PRO A 626 -6.09 -1.58 16.55
CA PRO A 626 -7.47 -1.60 16.10
C PRO A 626 -7.61 -2.43 14.82
N SER A 627 -8.86 -2.74 14.45
CA SER A 627 -9.16 -3.49 13.23
C SER A 627 -8.66 -2.76 11.99
N LYS A 628 -8.20 -3.53 11.00
CA LYS A 628 -7.77 -3.00 9.69
C LYS A 628 -8.93 -2.57 8.79
N LEU A 629 -10.18 -2.77 9.21
CA LEU A 629 -11.35 -2.41 8.42
C LEU A 629 -11.51 -0.89 8.32
N LEU A 630 -11.71 -0.40 7.09
CA LEU A 630 -12.11 0.97 6.81
C LEU A 630 -13.56 1.00 6.32
N ARG A 631 -14.46 1.71 7.01
CA ARG A 631 -15.69 2.19 6.38
C ARG A 631 -15.33 3.32 5.42
N LEU A 632 -15.75 3.18 4.16
CA LEU A 632 -15.61 4.25 3.17
C LEU A 632 -16.57 5.43 3.48
N PRO A 633 -16.08 6.67 3.64
CA PRO A 633 -16.90 7.86 3.69
C PRO A 633 -17.87 7.93 2.50
N PHE A 634 -19.13 8.30 2.78
CA PHE A 634 -20.21 8.32 1.78
C PHE A 634 -20.42 6.98 1.04
N LEU A 635 -19.92 5.86 1.58
CA LEU A 635 -19.85 4.54 0.95
C LEU A 635 -19.13 4.53 -0.42
N SER A 636 -18.30 5.54 -0.69
CA SER A 636 -17.79 5.86 -2.03
C SER A 636 -16.34 5.41 -2.23
N SER A 637 -16.03 4.90 -3.43
CA SER A 637 -14.68 4.51 -3.84
C SER A 637 -14.52 4.61 -5.35
N ASN A 638 -13.29 4.93 -5.78
CA ASN A 638 -12.80 4.68 -7.13
C ASN A 638 -11.55 3.78 -7.05
N TRP A 639 -10.87 3.56 -8.18
CA TRP A 639 -9.62 2.79 -8.24
C TRP A 639 -8.50 3.40 -7.38
N GLN A 640 -8.35 4.72 -7.36
CA GLN A 640 -7.30 5.40 -6.59
C GLN A 640 -7.45 5.18 -5.07
N VAL A 641 -8.70 5.11 -4.59
CA VAL A 641 -9.01 4.72 -3.19
C VAL A 641 -8.58 3.28 -2.91
N GLN A 642 -8.88 2.33 -3.80
CA GLN A 642 -8.51 0.93 -3.62
C GLN A 642 -6.99 0.70 -3.68
N GLN A 643 -6.25 1.45 -4.50
CA GLN A 643 -4.80 1.35 -4.58
C GLN A 643 -4.06 2.05 -3.44
N ALA A 644 -4.54 3.20 -2.97
CA ALA A 644 -4.00 3.86 -1.79
C ALA A 644 -4.19 3.05 -0.49
N LEU A 645 -5.05 2.02 -0.54
CA LEU A 645 -5.50 1.18 0.57
C LEU A 645 -5.44 -0.32 0.20
N TYR A 646 -4.46 -0.71 -0.62
CA TYR A 646 -4.31 -2.08 -1.13
C TYR A 646 -4.10 -3.15 -0.04
N ASP A 647 -3.74 -2.74 1.18
CA ASP A 647 -3.53 -3.54 2.39
C ASP A 647 -4.73 -3.52 3.36
N VAL A 648 -5.74 -2.69 3.08
CA VAL A 648 -6.88 -2.36 3.95
C VAL A 648 -8.19 -2.90 3.35
N PRO A 649 -8.94 -3.78 4.03
CA PRO A 649 -10.25 -4.20 3.58
C PRO A 649 -11.26 -3.07 3.78
N MET A 650 -11.91 -2.65 2.69
CA MET A 650 -12.89 -1.57 2.67
C MET A 650 -14.30 -2.11 2.86
N ILE A 651 -15.09 -1.41 3.66
CA ILE A 651 -16.41 -1.82 4.10
C ILE A 651 -17.45 -0.82 3.61
N THR A 652 -18.51 -1.37 3.02
CA THR A 652 -19.79 -0.69 2.76
C THR A 652 -20.90 -1.53 3.42
N CYS A 653 -22.15 -1.43 2.98
CA CYS A 653 -23.28 -2.16 3.58
C CYS A 653 -24.18 -2.78 2.51
N SER A 654 -24.80 -3.91 2.84
CA SER A 654 -25.90 -4.48 2.05
C SER A 654 -27.27 -3.98 2.51
N ILE A 655 -27.34 -3.38 3.71
CA ILE A 655 -28.55 -2.80 4.30
C ILE A 655 -28.16 -1.46 4.94
N ASP A 656 -28.80 -0.37 4.51
CA ASP A 656 -28.74 0.94 5.16
C ASP A 656 -30.05 1.16 5.93
N THR A 657 -29.95 1.52 7.22
CA THR A 657 -31.13 1.82 8.06
C THR A 657 -31.66 3.25 7.90
N LYS A 658 -30.89 4.13 7.24
CA LYS A 658 -31.21 5.54 7.00
C LYS A 658 -31.45 6.37 8.27
N ASP A 659 -30.85 5.97 9.39
CA ASP A 659 -30.83 6.77 10.62
C ASP A 659 -30.03 8.09 10.48
N TRP A 660 -29.14 8.17 9.48
CA TRP A 660 -28.55 9.42 9.01
C TRP A 660 -29.57 10.36 8.35
N ASP A 661 -30.57 9.83 7.64
CA ASP A 661 -31.67 10.54 6.97
C ASP A 661 -32.95 10.58 7.84
N ASN A 662 -32.76 10.72 9.15
CA ASN A 662 -33.82 10.92 10.16
C ASN A 662 -34.86 9.77 10.26
N ALA A 663 -34.51 8.53 9.89
CA ALA A 663 -35.37 7.38 10.11
C ALA A 663 -35.76 7.24 11.59
N SER A 664 -37.05 6.99 11.84
CA SER A 664 -37.57 6.80 13.19
C SER A 664 -37.15 5.46 13.79
N THR A 665 -37.20 5.37 15.12
CA THR A 665 -36.98 4.14 15.89
C THR A 665 -37.73 2.93 15.31
N SER A 666 -38.99 3.12 14.89
CA SER A 666 -39.79 2.03 14.29
C SER A 666 -39.41 1.71 12.84
N GLN A 667 -38.90 2.67 12.05
CA GLN A 667 -38.40 2.42 10.70
C GLN A 667 -37.06 1.67 10.71
N ILE A 668 -36.18 1.96 11.68
CA ILE A 668 -34.91 1.24 11.87
C ILE A 668 -35.19 -0.22 12.27
N VAL A 669 -36.05 -0.43 13.28
CA VAL A 669 -36.48 -1.77 13.71
C VAL A 669 -37.14 -2.54 12.55
N ALA A 670 -38.08 -1.91 11.82
CA ALA A 670 -38.76 -2.55 10.70
C ALA A 670 -37.82 -2.93 9.56
N THR A 671 -36.80 -2.10 9.24
CA THR A 671 -35.78 -2.42 8.22
C THR A 671 -35.05 -3.73 8.56
N ILE A 672 -34.58 -3.87 9.80
CA ILE A 672 -33.83 -5.05 10.25
C ILE A 672 -34.76 -6.28 10.37
N GLN A 673 -35.97 -6.12 10.91
CA GLN A 673 -36.95 -7.20 11.02
C GLN A 673 -37.40 -7.73 9.65
N ASN A 674 -37.68 -6.84 8.68
CA ASN A 674 -38.03 -7.24 7.32
C ASN A 674 -36.89 -7.98 6.63
N ALA A 675 -35.65 -7.55 6.83
CA ALA A 675 -34.47 -8.25 6.31
C ALA A 675 -34.25 -9.63 6.95
N ALA A 676 -34.57 -9.81 8.24
CA ALA A 676 -34.56 -11.11 8.89
C ALA A 676 -35.65 -12.03 8.30
N ASN A 677 -36.87 -11.52 8.18
CA ASN A 677 -38.05 -12.25 7.70
C ASN A 677 -37.94 -12.69 6.23
N ASN A 678 -37.27 -11.91 5.38
CA ASN A 678 -37.01 -12.25 3.97
C ASN A 678 -35.66 -12.97 3.76
N GLY A 679 -34.91 -13.26 4.83
CA GLY A 679 -33.63 -13.97 4.80
C GLY A 679 -32.41 -13.17 4.35
N SER A 680 -32.57 -11.92 3.89
CA SER A 680 -31.45 -11.09 3.40
C SER A 680 -30.47 -10.65 4.50
N LEU A 681 -30.87 -10.69 5.77
CA LEU A 681 -30.04 -10.31 6.91
C LEU A 681 -28.89 -11.29 7.19
N ASN A 682 -29.00 -12.56 6.79
CA ASN A 682 -27.95 -13.56 7.07
C ASN A 682 -26.68 -13.28 6.24
N GLY A 683 -25.62 -12.89 6.93
CA GLY A 683 -24.37 -12.42 6.33
C GLY A 683 -24.37 -10.95 5.92
N ALA A 684 -25.43 -10.19 6.22
CA ALA A 684 -25.47 -8.77 5.89
C ALA A 684 -24.51 -7.94 6.76
N ILE A 685 -23.96 -6.87 6.17
CA ILE A 685 -23.45 -5.73 6.92
C ILE A 685 -24.55 -4.67 6.93
N VAL A 686 -24.98 -4.27 8.13
CA VAL A 686 -26.02 -3.27 8.38
C VAL A 686 -25.36 -1.97 8.82
N LEU A 687 -25.70 -0.86 8.17
CA LEU A 687 -25.24 0.49 8.50
C LEU A 687 -26.23 1.20 9.45
N CYS A 688 -25.67 1.69 10.55
CA CYS A 688 -26.28 2.56 11.55
C CYS A 688 -25.25 3.63 12.01
N HIS A 689 -25.66 4.59 12.83
CA HIS A 689 -24.80 5.63 13.40
C HIS A 689 -25.01 5.71 14.92
N GLU A 690 -23.93 5.58 15.72
CA GLU A 690 -24.05 5.55 17.19
C GLU A 690 -24.40 6.93 17.80
N THR A 691 -24.35 7.97 16.98
CA THR A 691 -24.63 9.37 17.33
C THR A 691 -26.13 9.71 17.42
N LYS A 692 -27.03 8.74 17.19
CA LYS A 692 -28.49 8.94 17.11
C LYS A 692 -29.23 8.27 18.27
N ASN A 693 -30.12 9.01 18.94
CA ASN A 693 -30.98 8.44 19.99
C ASN A 693 -32.02 7.44 19.46
N THR A 694 -32.58 7.67 18.26
CA THR A 694 -33.52 6.74 17.61
C THR A 694 -32.87 5.39 17.31
N THR A 695 -31.58 5.39 16.94
CA THR A 695 -30.79 4.17 16.76
C THR A 695 -30.54 3.46 18.07
N ALA A 696 -30.27 4.18 19.17
CA ALA A 696 -30.15 3.56 20.49
C ALA A 696 -31.43 2.86 20.95
N GLU A 697 -32.58 3.55 20.84
CA GLU A 697 -33.90 2.97 21.12
C GLU A 697 -34.21 1.77 20.20
N ALA A 698 -33.79 1.83 18.93
CA ALA A 698 -33.99 0.74 17.99
C ALA A 698 -33.13 -0.48 18.33
N MET A 699 -31.89 -0.29 18.80
CA MET A 699 -31.00 -1.38 19.24
C MET A 699 -31.50 -2.04 20.52
N GLU A 700 -32.02 -1.26 21.47
CA GLU A 700 -32.66 -1.77 22.70
C GLU A 700 -33.87 -2.69 22.40
N ILE A 701 -34.55 -2.48 21.26
CA ILE A 701 -35.66 -3.33 20.81
C ILE A 701 -35.17 -4.51 19.94
N VAL A 702 -34.35 -4.24 18.92
CA VAL A 702 -34.09 -5.22 17.86
C VAL A 702 -33.00 -6.22 18.20
N ILE A 703 -32.02 -5.86 19.05
CA ILE A 703 -30.94 -6.79 19.41
C ILE A 703 -31.46 -7.96 20.29
N PRO A 704 -32.29 -7.73 21.34
CA PRO A 704 -32.95 -8.81 22.05
C PRO A 704 -33.89 -9.64 21.16
N TRP A 705 -34.59 -8.99 20.23
CA TRP A 705 -35.47 -9.67 19.26
C TRP A 705 -34.69 -10.61 18.33
N LEU A 706 -33.54 -10.17 17.79
CA LEU A 706 -32.66 -11.00 16.96
C LEU A 706 -32.17 -12.24 17.73
N LYS A 707 -31.81 -12.08 19.02
CA LYS A 707 -31.45 -13.21 19.89
C LYS A 707 -32.59 -14.23 20.02
N GLN A 708 -33.84 -13.76 20.14
CA GLN A 708 -35.03 -14.61 20.16
C GLN A 708 -35.29 -15.31 18.82
N GLN A 709 -34.95 -14.68 17.68
CA GLN A 709 -35.01 -15.30 16.35
C GLN A 709 -33.80 -16.22 16.06
N GLY A 710 -32.92 -16.47 17.03
CA GLY A 710 -31.74 -17.32 16.87
C GLY A 710 -30.60 -16.71 16.03
N TYR A 711 -30.69 -15.43 15.67
CA TYR A 711 -29.61 -14.69 15.02
C TYR A 711 -28.49 -14.37 16.01
N GLN A 712 -27.26 -14.39 15.54
CA GLN A 712 -26.08 -13.87 16.24
C GLN A 712 -25.73 -12.48 15.68
N VAL A 713 -25.61 -11.48 16.55
CA VAL A 713 -24.99 -10.19 16.17
C VAL A 713 -23.50 -10.28 16.50
N VAL A 714 -22.67 -10.07 15.47
CA VAL A 714 -21.24 -10.36 15.47
C VAL A 714 -20.43 -9.21 14.85
N THR A 715 -19.12 -9.20 15.07
CA THR A 715 -18.23 -8.27 14.35
C THR A 715 -18.14 -8.66 12.87
N ILE A 716 -17.75 -7.72 12.00
CA ILE A 716 -17.55 -8.01 10.57
C ILE A 716 -16.42 -9.04 10.40
N SER A 717 -15.32 -8.89 11.14
CA SER A 717 -14.22 -9.86 11.13
C SER A 717 -14.67 -11.27 11.55
N ASP A 718 -15.44 -11.40 12.63
CA ASP A 718 -15.99 -12.69 13.08
C ASP A 718 -16.96 -13.29 12.05
N MET A 719 -17.83 -12.47 11.43
CA MET A 719 -18.80 -12.92 10.43
C MET A 719 -18.14 -13.48 9.18
N PHE A 720 -17.06 -12.85 8.71
CA PHE A 720 -16.28 -13.33 7.57
C PHE A 720 -15.52 -14.61 7.93
N ALA A 721 -14.86 -14.65 9.09
CA ALA A 721 -14.14 -15.83 9.57
C ALA A 721 -15.06 -17.05 9.76
N ALA A 722 -16.22 -16.89 10.40
CA ALA A 722 -17.19 -17.97 10.63
C ALA A 722 -17.79 -18.52 9.32
N LYS A 723 -17.83 -17.71 8.25
CA LYS A 723 -18.26 -18.13 6.90
C LYS A 723 -17.09 -18.54 5.99
N GLY A 724 -15.88 -18.69 6.54
CA GLY A 724 -14.70 -19.16 5.81
C GLY A 724 -14.17 -18.18 4.75
N LYS A 725 -14.42 -16.87 4.90
CA LYS A 725 -14.04 -15.83 3.93
C LYS A 725 -12.92 -14.95 4.47
N THR A 726 -11.94 -14.65 3.60
CA THR A 726 -10.85 -13.70 3.93
C THR A 726 -11.25 -12.28 3.58
N LEU A 727 -11.00 -11.36 4.50
CA LEU A 727 -11.06 -9.91 4.29
C LEU A 727 -9.71 -9.45 3.75
N SER A 728 -9.63 -9.27 2.43
CA SER A 728 -8.42 -8.88 1.72
C SER A 728 -8.30 -7.36 1.60
N GLY A 729 -7.06 -6.87 1.61
CA GLY A 729 -6.78 -5.46 1.31
C GLY A 729 -7.17 -5.08 -0.12
N GLY A 730 -7.45 -3.79 -0.35
CA GLY A 730 -7.81 -3.28 -1.68
C GLY A 730 -9.17 -3.74 -2.20
N GLN A 731 -9.97 -4.45 -1.41
CA GLN A 731 -11.29 -4.99 -1.80
C GLN A 731 -12.43 -4.37 -0.99
N ILE A 732 -13.61 -4.25 -1.60
CA ILE A 732 -14.81 -3.66 -0.99
C ILE A 732 -15.83 -4.75 -0.65
N TYR A 733 -16.34 -4.72 0.57
CA TYR A 733 -17.28 -5.72 1.10
C TYR A 733 -18.59 -5.08 1.58
N THR A 734 -19.72 -5.53 1.02
CA THR A 734 -21.09 -5.19 1.46
C THR A 734 -21.71 -6.25 2.38
N LYS A 735 -21.28 -7.51 2.26
CA LYS A 735 -21.85 -8.68 2.95
C LYS A 735 -20.92 -9.89 2.89
N ALA A 736 -21.11 -10.84 3.80
CA ALA A 736 -20.54 -12.18 3.79
C ALA A 736 -21.59 -13.21 3.31
N SER A 737 -21.82 -13.25 1.99
CA SER A 737 -22.54 -14.36 1.30
C SER A 737 -21.65 -14.98 0.25
#